data_AF-A0A661XH75-F1
#
_entry.id   AF-A0A661XH75-F1
#
_cell.length_a   1.000
_cell.length_b   1.000
_cell.length_c   1.000
_cell.angle_alpha   90.00
_cell.angle_beta   90.00
_cell.angle_gamma   90.00
#
_symmetry.space_group_name_H-M   'P 1'
#
loop_
_entity.id
_entity.type
_entity.pdbx_description
1 polymer ?
#
loop_
_entity_poly.entity_id
_entity_poly.type
_entity_poly.pdbx_seq_one_letter_code
_entity_poly.pdbx_strand_id
1 'polypeptide(L)'
;AKFSGPNSGLYKSTDGGEHWRKLTEGLPTADEGLGRIGVAIAPSNSNLMFAVVDASENAGIYKSVDAGESWTFLHGDHRLWGRGGDFAEIKVHPKDPDRLYVGNIASYTSADGGKTWMALKGAPGGDDYHRIWINPINPDIMLFVADQGAVVTVNAGRTWSSWYNQPTTQLYHVSTDNAFPYWVYGGQQESGAIGIASRGNGGQISFREFMGAGADEYAYIAADPKDPDILYGGRVMRFDKKTGQSQNIAPESVRSGKYRFVRTMPLMFHPADDRMLLFATNVLWKTMNGGQDWEVISPDLTYEQPEVPASVGHYKTEALETMARRGVIYAVGPSPLDVNTIWAGTDDGRMHITTNGGQDWTEVTPPAMTSWDKVSQIDASHFDKGTAYIAINAIRKDDMTPYVYRTKDSGKSWDLITNGMNPSGSVNVVREDPKKQGLLYAGTEREVYFSIDEGENWQSLRNNMPASSMRDLVIHEDDLVVGTHGRSIWILDNIAPLREMQEAQSASAFLFQPPRATRVRDNMFSDTPLPPEEPTGENPPDGAILDYQLNEDASLVTLEILDSDGEVIRTYRSDSPAENIDTTTLPHPTYWMRPEQKLGASIGHHRFIWNLRHEPPRGARRQFSIAAVYKNTPSGPFGPFVLPGQYIVRLTVDGQATEKALTVRMDPRVKTSTADLKKQSEMSMRCYDAYHELQTIREAIDQMSNASNAIKALRGNGAPGNPDTMYGSIRESPIDQETVAGLQHKFLFVLNLLQGADATIPKQTIEAVDILEDALDGVKSRWDTLK
;
A
#
# COMPACT_ATOMS: atom_id res chain seq x y z
N ALA A 1 -14.75 -11.69 27.00
CA ALA A 1 -15.68 -10.89 27.84
C ALA A 1 -16.96 -11.71 28.01
N LYS A 2 -17.63 -11.64 29.17
CA LYS A 2 -18.96 -12.22 29.32
C LYS A 2 -19.95 -11.12 28.96
N PHE A 3 -20.64 -11.20 27.82
CA PHE A 3 -21.62 -10.19 27.38
C PHE A 3 -22.97 -10.31 28.11
N SER A 4 -22.94 -10.76 29.37
CA SER A 4 -24.12 -11.03 30.19
C SER A 4 -23.94 -10.40 31.57
N GLY A 5 -25.00 -9.82 32.12
CA GLY A 5 -25.04 -9.34 33.50
C GLY A 5 -26.45 -9.39 34.09
N PRO A 6 -26.63 -8.99 35.36
CA PRO A 6 -27.94 -9.05 36.03
C PRO A 6 -29.06 -8.31 35.29
N ASN A 7 -28.68 -7.29 34.51
CA ASN A 7 -29.60 -6.46 33.73
C ASN A 7 -29.72 -6.87 32.25
N SER A 8 -29.14 -8.01 31.84
CA SER A 8 -29.34 -8.55 30.48
C SER A 8 -30.83 -8.73 30.20
N GLY A 9 -31.27 -8.32 29.01
CA GLY A 9 -32.69 -8.38 28.62
C GLY A 9 -32.97 -7.69 27.30
N LEU A 10 -34.15 -7.98 26.75
CA LEU A 10 -34.77 -7.16 25.71
C LEU A 10 -35.68 -6.13 26.38
N TYR A 11 -35.59 -4.87 25.97
CA TYR A 11 -36.40 -3.78 26.53
C TYR A 11 -37.21 -3.12 25.41
N LYS A 12 -38.42 -2.68 25.75
CA LYS A 12 -39.34 -2.00 24.83
C LYS A 12 -39.72 -0.64 25.37
N SER A 13 -39.72 0.34 24.47
CA SER A 13 -40.33 1.66 24.63
C SER A 13 -41.35 1.87 23.51
N THR A 14 -42.41 2.59 23.80
CA THR A 14 -43.45 3.00 22.83
C THR A 14 -43.67 4.52 22.82
N ASP A 15 -42.79 5.27 23.47
CA ASP A 15 -42.88 6.72 23.71
C ASP A 15 -41.60 7.45 23.28
N GLY A 16 -40.85 6.89 22.33
CA GLY A 16 -39.62 7.51 21.82
C GLY A 16 -38.41 7.34 22.74
N GLY A 17 -38.48 6.46 23.74
CA GLY A 17 -37.37 6.13 24.64
C GLY A 17 -37.42 6.80 26.00
N GLU A 18 -38.52 7.49 26.34
CA GLU A 18 -38.72 8.10 27.66
C GLU A 18 -38.87 7.03 28.75
N HIS A 19 -39.63 5.97 28.46
CA HIS A 19 -39.81 4.85 29.38
C HIS A 19 -39.47 3.52 28.72
N TRP A 20 -38.78 2.67 29.46
CA TRP A 20 -38.40 1.32 29.04
C TRP A 20 -38.91 0.30 30.02
N ARG A 21 -39.50 -0.79 29.51
CA ARG A 21 -39.81 -1.98 30.30
C ARG A 21 -39.10 -3.19 29.75
N LYS A 22 -38.68 -4.07 30.66
CA LYS A 22 -38.07 -5.35 30.32
C LYS A 22 -39.13 -6.31 29.79
N LEU A 23 -38.86 -6.93 28.66
CA LEU A 23 -39.63 -8.04 28.10
C LEU A 23 -39.08 -9.34 28.67
N THR A 24 -39.96 -10.19 29.21
CA THR A 24 -39.56 -11.40 29.94
C THR A 24 -40.35 -12.64 29.56
N GLU A 25 -41.56 -12.48 28.99
CA GLU A 25 -42.41 -13.62 28.68
C GLU A 25 -41.85 -14.44 27.52
N GLY A 26 -41.44 -15.68 27.83
CA GLY A 26 -40.92 -16.64 26.85
C GLY A 26 -39.47 -16.44 26.43
N LEU A 27 -38.75 -15.47 27.01
CA LEU A 27 -37.31 -15.26 26.78
C LEU A 27 -36.48 -15.82 27.96
N PRO A 28 -35.20 -16.20 27.73
CA PRO A 28 -34.29 -16.55 28.81
C PRO A 28 -34.04 -15.37 29.75
N THR A 29 -33.73 -15.67 31.00
CA THR A 29 -33.41 -14.72 32.06
C THR A 29 -31.90 -14.48 32.18
N ALA A 30 -31.51 -13.47 32.97
CA ALA A 30 -30.10 -13.23 33.26
C ALA A 30 -29.43 -14.43 33.97
N ASP A 31 -30.17 -15.15 34.81
CA ASP A 31 -29.69 -16.33 35.53
C ASP A 31 -29.47 -17.53 34.59
N GLU A 32 -30.27 -17.63 33.52
CA GLU A 32 -30.06 -18.57 32.40
C GLU A 32 -28.92 -18.12 31.45
N GLY A 33 -28.15 -17.12 31.86
CA GLY A 33 -26.97 -16.65 31.15
C GLY A 33 -27.27 -15.82 29.91
N LEU A 34 -28.42 -15.13 29.86
CA LEU A 34 -28.81 -14.28 28.73
C LEU A 34 -27.71 -13.27 28.36
N GLY A 35 -27.26 -13.37 27.11
CA GLY A 35 -26.26 -12.53 26.48
C GLY A 35 -26.87 -11.56 25.47
N ARG A 36 -26.18 -11.40 24.34
CA ARG A 36 -26.59 -10.48 23.27
C ARG A 36 -27.86 -10.97 22.57
N ILE A 37 -28.76 -10.05 22.23
CA ILE A 37 -29.99 -10.33 21.48
C ILE A 37 -29.98 -9.52 20.17
N GLY A 38 -30.17 -10.19 19.06
CA GLY A 38 -30.45 -9.61 17.76
C GLY A 38 -31.94 -9.60 17.51
N VAL A 39 -32.53 -8.48 17.12
CA VAL A 39 -33.99 -8.37 16.90
C VAL A 39 -34.30 -7.82 15.51
N ALA A 40 -35.32 -8.39 14.87
CA ALA A 40 -35.87 -7.90 13.61
C ALA A 40 -37.39 -7.75 13.69
N ILE A 41 -37.89 -6.61 13.24
CA ILE A 41 -39.32 -6.34 13.04
C ILE A 41 -39.63 -6.58 11.57
N ALA A 42 -40.70 -7.32 11.27
CA ALA A 42 -41.13 -7.52 9.89
C ALA A 42 -41.66 -6.20 9.30
N PRO A 43 -41.09 -5.68 8.19
CA PRO A 43 -41.56 -4.42 7.60
C PRO A 43 -43.02 -4.48 7.11
N SER A 44 -43.50 -5.67 6.80
CA SER A 44 -44.88 -5.92 6.36
C SER A 44 -45.89 -6.02 7.51
N ASN A 45 -45.43 -6.24 8.76
CA ASN A 45 -46.31 -6.39 9.93
C ASN A 45 -45.52 -6.12 11.22
N SER A 46 -45.74 -4.97 11.86
CA SER A 46 -45.01 -4.55 13.06
C SER A 46 -45.29 -5.41 14.31
N ASN A 47 -46.33 -6.24 14.32
CA ASN A 47 -46.57 -7.20 15.40
C ASN A 47 -45.67 -8.43 15.28
N LEU A 48 -45.19 -8.73 14.07
CA LEU A 48 -44.34 -9.88 13.80
C LEU A 48 -42.87 -9.49 14.01
N MET A 49 -42.23 -10.17 14.95
CA MET A 49 -40.83 -9.95 15.28
C MET A 49 -40.10 -11.28 15.40
N PHE A 50 -38.80 -11.26 15.14
CA PHE A 50 -37.90 -12.39 15.32
C PHE A 50 -36.68 -11.96 16.11
N ALA A 51 -36.10 -12.90 16.86
CA ALA A 51 -34.87 -12.66 17.59
C ALA A 51 -33.90 -13.83 17.51
N VAL A 52 -32.61 -13.51 17.49
CA VAL A 52 -31.50 -14.43 17.77
C VAL A 52 -31.04 -14.14 19.19
N VAL A 53 -31.09 -15.13 20.06
CA VAL A 53 -30.82 -14.96 21.49
C VAL A 53 -29.62 -15.82 21.89
N ASP A 54 -28.58 -15.18 22.40
CA ASP A 54 -27.45 -15.83 23.08
C ASP A 54 -27.81 -16.07 24.55
N ALA A 55 -27.60 -17.29 25.04
CA ALA A 55 -27.85 -17.67 26.43
C ALA A 55 -27.12 -18.98 26.77
N SER A 56 -26.95 -19.27 28.07
CA SER A 56 -26.44 -20.58 28.49
C SER A 56 -27.50 -21.67 28.38
N GLU A 57 -28.76 -21.29 28.61
CA GLU A 57 -29.93 -22.15 28.44
C GLU A 57 -30.91 -21.49 27.46
N ASN A 58 -31.58 -22.31 26.64
CA ASN A 58 -32.59 -21.86 25.68
C ASN A 58 -32.08 -20.87 24.60
N ALA A 59 -30.79 -20.82 24.30
CA ALA A 59 -30.29 -20.01 23.19
C ALA A 59 -30.83 -20.48 21.83
N GLY A 60 -31.14 -19.54 20.93
CA GLY A 60 -31.74 -19.88 19.64
C GLY A 60 -32.55 -18.78 18.97
N ILE A 61 -33.44 -19.21 18.08
CA ILE A 61 -34.34 -18.34 17.34
C ILE A 61 -35.69 -18.25 18.04
N TYR A 62 -36.18 -17.03 18.18
CA TYR A 62 -37.45 -16.71 18.79
C TYR A 62 -38.36 -15.93 17.84
N LYS A 63 -39.66 -16.07 18.03
CA LYS A 63 -40.70 -15.35 17.28
C LYS A 63 -41.71 -14.71 18.23
N SER A 64 -42.11 -13.49 17.93
CA SER A 64 -43.23 -12.80 18.56
C SER A 64 -44.27 -12.46 17.49
N VAL A 65 -45.56 -12.52 17.85
CA VAL A 65 -46.68 -12.13 16.98
C VAL A 65 -47.53 -11.00 17.58
N ASP A 66 -47.09 -10.42 18.70
CA ASP A 66 -47.79 -9.40 19.48
C ASP A 66 -46.89 -8.17 19.75
N ALA A 67 -45.97 -7.85 18.84
CA ALA A 67 -45.02 -6.74 18.95
C ALA A 67 -44.06 -6.86 20.15
N GLY A 68 -43.71 -8.09 20.54
CA GLY A 68 -42.66 -8.41 21.50
C GLY A 68 -43.16 -8.61 22.93
N GLU A 69 -44.47 -8.64 23.16
CA GLU A 69 -45.01 -8.91 24.50
C GLU A 69 -44.67 -10.33 24.94
N SER A 70 -44.86 -11.32 24.06
CA SER A 70 -44.54 -12.71 24.31
C SER A 70 -43.69 -13.32 23.18
N TRP A 71 -42.75 -14.19 23.55
CA TRP A 71 -41.83 -14.84 22.62
C TRP A 71 -42.00 -16.36 22.64
N THR A 72 -42.03 -16.97 21.46
CA THR A 72 -42.03 -18.42 21.27
C THR A 72 -40.68 -18.86 20.76
N PHE A 73 -40.04 -19.80 21.47
CA PHE A 73 -38.84 -20.48 20.99
C PHE A 73 -39.15 -21.32 19.75
N LEU A 74 -38.42 -21.10 18.66
CA LEU A 74 -38.59 -21.89 17.43
C LEU A 74 -37.64 -23.09 17.41
N HIS A 75 -36.34 -22.86 17.57
CA HIS A 75 -35.33 -23.92 17.65
C HIS A 75 -33.95 -23.38 18.08
N GLY A 76 -33.07 -24.29 18.54
CA GLY A 76 -31.73 -23.98 19.05
C GLY A 76 -30.58 -24.41 18.14
N ASP A 77 -30.75 -24.34 16.82
CA ASP A 77 -29.68 -24.72 15.88
C ASP A 77 -28.47 -23.80 16.06
N HIS A 78 -27.39 -24.36 16.60
CA HIS A 78 -26.15 -23.66 16.93
C HIS A 78 -25.54 -22.93 15.73
N ARG A 79 -25.83 -23.35 14.50
CA ARG A 79 -25.34 -22.65 13.30
C ARG A 79 -25.89 -21.24 13.14
N LEU A 80 -27.05 -20.95 13.74
CA LEU A 80 -27.71 -19.66 13.61
C LEU A 80 -27.30 -18.68 14.72
N TRP A 81 -27.04 -19.18 15.94
CA TRP A 81 -26.82 -18.33 17.12
C TRP A 81 -25.47 -18.55 17.82
N GLY A 82 -24.75 -19.63 17.53
CA GLY A 82 -23.69 -20.20 18.37
C GLY A 82 -22.41 -19.38 18.60
N ARG A 83 -22.37 -18.15 18.10
CA ARG A 83 -21.35 -17.14 18.40
C ARG A 83 -22.07 -15.83 18.77
N GLY A 84 -23.10 -15.93 19.61
CA GLY A 84 -24.08 -14.88 19.90
C GLY A 84 -23.49 -13.55 20.38
N GLY A 85 -22.40 -13.60 21.14
CA GLY A 85 -21.63 -12.42 21.53
C GLY A 85 -21.10 -11.60 20.33
N ASP A 86 -20.67 -12.29 19.27
CA ASP A 86 -20.08 -11.69 18.07
C ASP A 86 -21.15 -11.42 17.00
N PHE A 87 -22.08 -12.36 16.82
CA PHE A 87 -23.15 -12.33 15.81
C PHE A 87 -24.52 -12.44 16.45
N ALA A 88 -25.35 -11.43 16.23
CA ALA A 88 -26.76 -11.46 16.57
C ALA A 88 -27.54 -10.70 15.50
N GLU A 89 -27.36 -11.13 14.24
CA GLU A 89 -27.95 -10.47 13.08
C GLU A 89 -29.06 -11.34 12.49
N ILE A 90 -30.27 -10.81 12.48
CA ILE A 90 -31.42 -11.39 11.79
C ILE A 90 -32.14 -10.30 11.00
N LYS A 91 -32.66 -10.64 9.83
CA LYS A 91 -33.48 -9.75 8.99
C LYS A 91 -34.69 -10.49 8.43
N VAL A 92 -35.78 -9.76 8.31
CA VAL A 92 -37.01 -10.22 7.65
C VAL A 92 -37.06 -9.61 6.26
N HIS A 93 -37.46 -10.40 5.27
CA HIS A 93 -37.68 -9.90 3.92
C HIS A 93 -38.81 -8.85 3.92
N PRO A 94 -38.62 -7.69 3.28
CA PRO A 94 -39.51 -6.53 3.41
C PRO A 94 -40.92 -6.73 2.81
N LYS A 95 -41.09 -7.71 1.92
CA LYS A 95 -42.36 -8.03 1.26
C LYS A 95 -42.90 -9.44 1.55
N ASP A 96 -42.18 -10.23 2.34
CA ASP A 96 -42.52 -11.62 2.62
C ASP A 96 -42.10 -11.97 4.06
N PRO A 97 -43.02 -11.93 5.03
CA PRO A 97 -42.67 -12.14 6.44
C PRO A 97 -42.17 -13.54 6.77
N ASP A 98 -42.36 -14.53 5.89
CA ASP A 98 -41.87 -15.90 6.09
C ASP A 98 -40.43 -16.10 5.63
N ARG A 99 -39.87 -15.12 4.89
CA ARG A 99 -38.47 -15.15 4.46
C ARG A 99 -37.56 -14.43 5.44
N LEU A 100 -36.62 -15.16 6.03
CA LEU A 100 -35.68 -14.66 7.01
C LEU A 100 -34.24 -14.87 6.56
N TYR A 101 -33.34 -14.07 7.11
CA TYR A 101 -31.91 -14.16 6.90
C TYR A 101 -31.18 -13.99 8.23
N VAL A 102 -30.19 -14.82 8.49
CA VAL A 102 -29.33 -14.76 9.68
C VAL A 102 -27.88 -14.63 9.26
N GLY A 103 -27.16 -13.71 9.90
CA GLY A 103 -25.71 -13.57 9.80
C GLY A 103 -25.01 -14.28 10.97
N ASN A 104 -24.01 -15.09 10.64
CA ASN A 104 -23.12 -15.80 11.56
C ASN A 104 -21.81 -16.10 10.79
N ILE A 105 -20.99 -17.06 11.24
CA ILE A 105 -19.80 -17.55 10.51
C ILE A 105 -20.12 -17.82 9.02
N ALA A 106 -21.30 -18.39 8.79
CA ALA A 106 -21.98 -18.42 7.51
C ALA A 106 -23.36 -17.77 7.67
N SER A 107 -23.93 -17.36 6.55
CA SER A 107 -25.29 -16.84 6.50
C SER A 107 -26.29 -17.92 6.11
N TYR A 108 -27.50 -17.80 6.67
CA TYR A 108 -28.58 -18.77 6.51
C TYR A 108 -29.88 -18.06 6.15
N THR A 109 -30.78 -18.78 5.48
CA THR A 109 -32.09 -18.27 5.11
C THR A 109 -33.19 -19.27 5.44
N SER A 110 -34.39 -18.76 5.73
CA SER A 110 -35.61 -19.52 5.95
C SER A 110 -36.70 -19.00 5.02
N ALA A 111 -37.64 -19.86 4.62
CA ALA A 111 -38.79 -19.51 3.78
C ALA A 111 -40.13 -19.90 4.40
N ASP A 112 -40.16 -20.27 5.68
CA ASP A 112 -41.34 -20.76 6.40
C ASP A 112 -41.50 -20.10 7.79
N GLY A 113 -41.00 -18.87 7.92
CA GLY A 113 -41.09 -18.08 9.14
C GLY A 113 -40.16 -18.58 10.25
N GLY A 114 -38.98 -19.09 9.88
CA GLY A 114 -37.92 -19.49 10.81
C GLY A 114 -38.02 -20.91 11.35
N LYS A 115 -38.85 -21.78 10.75
CA LYS A 115 -39.00 -23.18 11.18
C LYS A 115 -37.90 -24.06 10.59
N THR A 116 -37.56 -23.85 9.34
CA THR A 116 -36.46 -24.56 8.65
C THR A 116 -35.48 -23.57 8.03
N TRP A 117 -34.20 -23.98 7.93
CA TRP A 117 -33.10 -23.13 7.49
C TRP A 117 -32.16 -23.85 6.53
N MET A 118 -31.65 -23.08 5.58
CA MET A 118 -30.65 -23.51 4.60
C MET A 118 -29.47 -22.54 4.60
N ALA A 119 -28.26 -23.04 4.34
CA ALA A 119 -27.11 -22.19 4.12
C ALA A 119 -27.32 -21.34 2.86
N LEU A 120 -27.04 -20.05 2.95
CA LEU A 120 -27.16 -19.11 1.84
C LEU A 120 -25.78 -18.77 1.27
N LYS A 121 -24.83 -18.44 2.14
CA LYS A 121 -23.46 -18.06 1.75
C LYS A 121 -22.50 -18.22 2.94
N GLY A 122 -21.30 -18.73 2.70
CA GLY A 122 -20.22 -18.82 3.67
C GLY A 122 -19.15 -19.83 3.25
N ALA A 123 -18.10 -19.98 4.05
CA ALA A 123 -17.04 -20.97 3.88
C ALA A 123 -16.72 -21.66 5.21
N PRO A 124 -16.13 -22.87 5.20
CA PRO A 124 -15.75 -23.57 6.44
C PRO A 124 -14.78 -22.79 7.33
N GLY A 125 -13.95 -21.92 6.74
CA GLY A 125 -13.01 -21.05 7.46
C GLY A 125 -13.66 -19.82 8.10
N GLY A 126 -14.91 -19.51 7.76
CA GLY A 126 -15.63 -18.31 8.22
C GLY A 126 -15.43 -17.10 7.33
N ASP A 127 -16.53 -16.51 6.87
CA ASP A 127 -16.54 -15.14 6.30
C ASP A 127 -17.02 -14.13 7.38
N ASP A 128 -17.65 -14.60 8.45
CA ASP A 128 -18.11 -13.83 9.61
C ASP A 128 -19.06 -12.66 9.23
N TYR A 129 -20.33 -13.00 8.98
CA TYR A 129 -21.36 -12.04 8.53
C TYR A 129 -21.99 -11.25 9.68
N HIS A 130 -21.61 -9.97 9.81
CA HIS A 130 -22.04 -9.10 10.89
C HIS A 130 -23.29 -8.27 10.61
N ARG A 131 -23.58 -7.95 9.34
CA ARG A 131 -24.73 -7.11 8.97
C ARG A 131 -25.39 -7.55 7.67
N ILE A 132 -26.71 -7.42 7.62
CA ILE A 132 -27.50 -7.70 6.43
C ILE A 132 -28.38 -6.49 6.12
N TRP A 133 -28.32 -6.02 4.87
CA TRP A 133 -29.25 -5.04 4.33
C TRP A 133 -29.98 -5.62 3.13
N ILE A 134 -31.30 -5.40 3.08
CA ILE A 134 -32.17 -5.85 2.01
C ILE A 134 -32.88 -4.62 1.46
N ASN A 135 -32.81 -4.42 0.15
CA ASN A 135 -33.47 -3.29 -0.47
C ASN A 135 -35.00 -3.43 -0.32
N PRO A 136 -35.69 -2.45 0.32
CA PRO A 136 -37.13 -2.56 0.57
C PRO A 136 -37.97 -2.49 -0.71
N ILE A 137 -37.47 -1.83 -1.76
CA ILE A 137 -38.16 -1.64 -3.03
C ILE A 137 -37.92 -2.84 -3.95
N ASN A 138 -36.68 -3.32 -4.05
CA ASN A 138 -36.31 -4.49 -4.85
C ASN A 138 -35.51 -5.50 -4.01
N PRO A 139 -36.18 -6.41 -3.29
CA PRO A 139 -35.53 -7.28 -2.30
C PRO A 139 -34.52 -8.29 -2.87
N ASP A 140 -34.49 -8.47 -4.20
CA ASP A 140 -33.44 -9.27 -4.85
C ASP A 140 -32.06 -8.64 -4.71
N ILE A 141 -32.00 -7.34 -4.39
CA ILE A 141 -30.78 -6.60 -4.07
C ILE A 141 -30.52 -6.67 -2.56
N MET A 142 -29.44 -7.33 -2.17
CA MET A 142 -29.02 -7.47 -0.76
C MET A 142 -27.53 -7.22 -0.60
N LEU A 143 -27.15 -6.64 0.54
CA LEU A 143 -25.77 -6.41 0.96
C LEU A 143 -25.52 -7.20 2.25
N PHE A 144 -24.54 -8.09 2.22
CA PHE A 144 -24.10 -8.84 3.40
C PHE A 144 -22.69 -8.36 3.74
N VAL A 145 -22.46 -7.94 4.98
CA VAL A 145 -21.16 -7.43 5.43
C VAL A 145 -20.45 -8.53 6.18
N ALA A 146 -19.39 -9.04 5.56
CA ALA A 146 -18.41 -9.98 6.13
C ALA A 146 -17.24 -9.19 6.74
N ASP A 147 -16.38 -9.86 7.51
CA ASP A 147 -15.19 -9.20 8.08
C ASP A 147 -14.23 -8.65 7.03
N GLN A 148 -14.17 -9.31 5.86
CA GLN A 148 -13.32 -8.88 4.75
C GLN A 148 -13.91 -7.70 3.97
N GLY A 149 -15.23 -7.47 4.06
CA GLY A 149 -15.93 -6.41 3.33
C GLY A 149 -17.38 -6.77 2.97
N ALA A 150 -18.05 -5.88 2.24
CA ALA A 150 -19.42 -6.11 1.79
C ALA A 150 -19.45 -6.99 0.53
N VAL A 151 -20.39 -7.94 0.47
CA VAL A 151 -20.75 -8.67 -0.75
C VAL A 151 -22.18 -8.33 -1.17
N VAL A 152 -22.38 -8.15 -2.47
CA VAL A 152 -23.64 -7.68 -3.06
C VAL A 152 -24.25 -8.78 -3.91
N THR A 153 -25.53 -9.03 -3.73
CA THR A 153 -26.34 -9.80 -4.69
C THR A 153 -27.39 -8.90 -5.31
N VAL A 154 -27.73 -9.16 -6.57
CA VAL A 154 -28.82 -8.48 -7.31
C VAL A 154 -29.85 -9.48 -7.85
N ASN A 155 -29.78 -10.73 -7.39
CA ASN A 155 -30.63 -11.84 -7.83
C ASN A 155 -31.02 -12.77 -6.66
N ALA A 156 -31.28 -12.16 -5.50
CA ALA A 156 -31.75 -12.83 -4.28
C ALA A 156 -30.78 -13.91 -3.76
N GLY A 157 -29.48 -13.63 -3.81
CA GLY A 157 -28.45 -14.46 -3.20
C GLY A 157 -28.01 -15.65 -4.06
N ARG A 158 -28.44 -15.76 -5.32
CA ARG A 158 -27.97 -16.81 -6.25
C ARG A 158 -26.52 -16.62 -6.64
N THR A 159 -26.11 -15.36 -6.86
CA THR A 159 -24.71 -14.98 -7.07
C THR A 159 -24.38 -13.73 -6.27
N TRP A 160 -23.09 -13.57 -5.95
CA TRP A 160 -22.58 -12.49 -5.11
C TRP A 160 -21.37 -11.84 -5.77
N SER A 161 -21.19 -10.53 -5.54
CA SER A 161 -19.94 -9.85 -5.85
C SER A 161 -18.79 -10.39 -5.00
N SER A 162 -17.57 -10.15 -5.45
CA SER A 162 -16.37 -10.33 -4.63
C SER A 162 -16.29 -9.26 -3.54
N TRP A 163 -15.65 -9.57 -2.41
CA TRP A 163 -15.22 -8.58 -1.41
C TRP A 163 -13.82 -8.01 -1.71
N TYR A 164 -13.07 -8.61 -2.65
CA TYR A 164 -11.76 -8.12 -3.11
C TYR A 164 -11.82 -6.76 -3.86
N ASN A 165 -13.01 -6.23 -4.08
CA ASN A 165 -13.20 -4.94 -4.76
C ASN A 165 -13.20 -3.73 -3.82
N GLN A 166 -12.86 -3.93 -2.55
CA GLN A 166 -12.84 -2.90 -1.51
C GLN A 166 -11.47 -2.88 -0.79
N PRO A 167 -10.86 -1.71 -0.57
CA PRO A 167 -9.56 -1.59 0.12
C PRO A 167 -9.69 -1.63 1.65
N THR A 168 -10.34 -2.67 2.19
CA THR A 168 -10.75 -2.82 3.60
C THR A 168 -9.74 -3.57 4.48
N THR A 169 -8.56 -3.91 3.96
CA THR A 169 -7.50 -4.63 4.70
C THR A 169 -7.21 -3.98 6.05
N GLN A 170 -7.20 -4.79 7.11
CA GLN A 170 -6.75 -4.42 8.45
C GLN A 170 -5.42 -5.09 8.77
N LEU A 171 -4.34 -4.31 8.75
CA LEU A 171 -2.97 -4.80 8.96
C LEU A 171 -2.50 -4.60 10.38
N TYR A 172 -2.02 -5.66 11.03
CA TYR A 172 -1.47 -5.56 12.38
C TYR A 172 -0.07 -4.97 12.42
N HIS A 173 0.77 -5.37 11.46
CA HIS A 173 2.16 -4.96 11.25
C HIS A 173 2.46 -4.93 9.75
N VAL A 174 3.46 -4.14 9.36
CA VAL A 174 3.96 -4.12 7.98
C VAL A 174 5.47 -4.31 7.95
N SER A 175 5.95 -4.98 6.91
CA SER A 175 7.38 -5.21 6.65
C SER A 175 7.65 -5.14 5.16
N THR A 176 8.92 -4.98 4.77
CA THR A 176 9.35 -5.02 3.37
C THR A 176 10.50 -6.00 3.16
N ASP A 177 10.65 -6.51 1.94
CA ASP A 177 11.91 -7.15 1.51
C ASP A 177 12.82 -6.17 0.77
N ASN A 178 13.98 -6.66 0.32
CA ASN A 178 14.97 -5.89 -0.43
C ASN A 178 14.96 -6.20 -1.95
N ALA A 179 13.87 -6.77 -2.47
CA ALA A 179 13.76 -7.07 -3.91
C ALA A 179 13.51 -5.79 -4.74
N PHE A 180 13.55 -5.92 -6.09
CA PHE A 180 13.05 -4.87 -6.97
C PHE A 180 12.03 -5.44 -7.97
N PRO A 181 10.80 -4.89 -8.02
CA PRO A 181 10.21 -4.04 -6.98
C PRO A 181 10.21 -4.76 -5.62
N TYR A 182 10.35 -4.00 -4.53
CA TYR A 182 10.27 -4.58 -3.19
C TYR A 182 8.83 -5.00 -2.91
N TRP A 183 8.66 -5.96 -2.03
CA TRP A 183 7.34 -6.40 -1.58
C TRP A 183 7.03 -5.82 -0.22
N VAL A 184 5.76 -5.52 0.01
CA VAL A 184 5.20 -5.16 1.32
C VAL A 184 4.41 -6.36 1.83
N TYR A 185 4.64 -6.73 3.09
CA TYR A 185 3.99 -7.85 3.75
C TYR A 185 3.27 -7.41 5.01
N GLY A 186 2.17 -8.07 5.35
CA GLY A 186 1.55 -7.93 6.67
C GLY A 186 0.48 -8.98 6.96
N GLY A 187 0.25 -9.25 8.25
CA GLY A 187 -0.90 -10.03 8.70
C GLY A 187 -2.19 -9.23 8.51
N GLN A 188 -3.13 -9.73 7.69
CA GLN A 188 -4.44 -9.12 7.48
C GLN A 188 -5.54 -9.92 8.23
N GLN A 189 -6.32 -9.20 9.04
CA GLN A 189 -7.50 -9.72 9.74
C GLN A 189 -8.44 -10.48 8.79
N GLU A 190 -8.80 -11.71 9.17
CA GLU A 190 -9.76 -12.64 8.54
C GLU A 190 -9.49 -12.98 7.06
N SER A 191 -8.33 -12.60 6.51
CA SER A 191 -7.93 -12.94 5.14
C SER A 191 -6.53 -13.57 5.05
N GLY A 192 -5.86 -13.72 6.20
CA GLY A 192 -4.52 -14.29 6.30
C GLY A 192 -3.41 -13.30 5.96
N ALA A 193 -2.16 -13.72 6.08
CA ALA A 193 -1.02 -12.87 5.74
C ALA A 193 -0.92 -12.61 4.24
N ILE A 194 -0.64 -11.36 3.87
CA ILE A 194 -0.56 -10.90 2.49
C ILE A 194 0.84 -10.42 2.13
N GLY A 195 1.18 -10.50 0.85
CA GLY A 195 2.31 -9.84 0.23
C GLY A 195 1.87 -9.16 -1.06
N ILE A 196 2.33 -7.93 -1.30
CA ILE A 196 2.06 -7.18 -2.52
C ILE A 196 3.33 -6.46 -3.01
N ALA A 197 3.60 -6.49 -4.31
CA ALA A 197 4.72 -5.75 -4.88
C ALA A 197 4.45 -4.23 -4.86
N SER A 198 5.48 -3.41 -4.59
CA SER A 198 5.39 -1.94 -4.60
C SER A 198 5.21 -1.34 -5.99
N ARG A 199 5.31 -2.15 -7.05
CA ARG A 199 5.05 -1.77 -8.45
C ARG A 199 4.62 -2.99 -9.25
N GLY A 200 3.58 -2.84 -10.07
CA GLY A 200 3.15 -3.83 -11.06
C GLY A 200 3.76 -3.61 -12.44
N ASN A 201 3.91 -4.69 -13.21
CA ASN A 201 4.42 -4.61 -14.59
C ASN A 201 3.38 -4.07 -15.58
N GLY A 202 2.10 -4.07 -15.21
CA GLY A 202 0.98 -3.59 -16.03
C GLY A 202 0.72 -2.07 -15.95
N GLY A 203 1.65 -1.31 -15.39
CA GLY A 203 1.53 0.15 -15.17
C GLY A 203 0.66 0.57 -13.98
N GLN A 204 0.15 -0.40 -13.23
CA GLN A 204 -0.64 -0.23 -12.02
C GLN A 204 -0.47 -1.47 -11.14
N ILE A 205 -0.73 -1.34 -9.84
CA ILE A 205 -0.68 -2.45 -8.87
C ILE A 205 -2.07 -3.10 -8.86
N SER A 206 -2.16 -4.38 -9.21
CA SER A 206 -3.43 -5.08 -9.35
C SER A 206 -3.45 -6.38 -8.54
N PHE A 207 -4.54 -7.15 -8.65
CA PHE A 207 -4.62 -8.50 -8.09
C PHE A 207 -3.50 -9.44 -8.61
N ARG A 208 -2.83 -9.09 -9.72
CA ARG A 208 -1.71 -9.87 -10.29
C ARG A 208 -0.44 -9.78 -9.46
N GLU A 209 -0.31 -8.73 -8.64
CA GLU A 209 0.84 -8.45 -7.78
C GLU A 209 0.64 -8.94 -6.34
N PHE A 210 -0.48 -9.61 -6.04
CA PHE A 210 -0.85 -10.07 -4.71
C PHE A 210 -0.51 -11.56 -4.50
N MET A 211 -0.06 -11.92 -3.30
CA MET A 211 0.10 -13.31 -2.87
C MET A 211 -0.19 -13.49 -1.38
N GLY A 212 -0.51 -14.73 -0.96
CA GLY A 212 -0.48 -15.10 0.44
C GLY A 212 0.96 -15.31 0.93
N ALA A 213 1.28 -14.85 2.15
CA ALA A 213 2.66 -14.83 2.68
C ALA A 213 2.98 -15.96 3.68
N GLY A 214 2.22 -17.07 3.66
CA GLY A 214 2.51 -18.27 4.47
C GLY A 214 2.46 -18.10 5.99
N ALA A 215 1.92 -16.97 6.47
CA ALA A 215 1.74 -16.64 7.87
C ALA A 215 0.25 -16.42 8.23
N ASP A 216 -0.05 -16.29 9.52
CA ASP A 216 -1.42 -16.04 10.00
C ASP A 216 -1.81 -14.55 9.96
N GLU A 217 -3.08 -14.27 10.25
CA GLU A 217 -3.70 -12.94 10.12
C GLU A 217 -3.17 -11.86 11.09
N TYR A 218 -2.54 -12.22 12.21
CA TYR A 218 -2.05 -11.28 13.25
C TYR A 218 -0.54 -11.06 13.19
N ALA A 219 0.10 -11.68 12.19
CA ALA A 219 1.51 -11.95 12.13
C ALA A 219 2.37 -10.69 11.96
N TYR A 220 3.51 -10.69 12.66
CA TYR A 220 4.72 -10.12 12.07
C TYR A 220 5.19 -11.01 10.94
N ILE A 221 5.75 -10.39 9.91
CA ILE A 221 6.41 -11.09 8.80
C ILE A 221 7.83 -10.51 8.70
N ALA A 222 8.81 -11.37 8.56
CA ALA A 222 10.21 -11.03 8.38
C ALA A 222 10.69 -11.70 7.10
N ALA A 223 11.00 -10.90 6.08
CA ALA A 223 11.69 -11.39 4.89
C ALA A 223 13.15 -11.72 5.24
N ASP A 224 13.67 -12.83 4.71
CA ASP A 224 15.08 -13.15 4.85
C ASP A 224 15.93 -12.08 4.13
N PRO A 225 16.85 -11.38 4.83
CA PRO A 225 17.64 -10.32 4.22
C PRO A 225 18.52 -10.80 3.06
N LYS A 226 18.82 -12.11 3.00
CA LYS A 226 19.69 -12.72 2.00
C LYS A 226 18.96 -13.46 0.90
N ASP A 227 17.70 -13.82 1.11
CA ASP A 227 16.87 -14.48 0.11
C ASP A 227 15.42 -13.94 0.15
N PRO A 228 15.07 -13.00 -0.73
CA PRO A 228 13.72 -12.39 -0.72
C PRO A 228 12.61 -13.37 -1.08
N ASP A 229 12.92 -14.63 -1.43
CA ASP A 229 11.94 -15.69 -1.62
C ASP A 229 11.61 -16.45 -0.34
N ILE A 230 12.32 -16.21 0.77
CA ILE A 230 12.06 -16.84 2.06
C ILE A 230 11.47 -15.81 3.03
N LEU A 231 10.30 -16.14 3.59
CA LEU A 231 9.63 -15.34 4.61
C LEU A 231 9.49 -16.13 5.91
N TYR A 232 9.46 -15.42 7.03
CA TYR A 232 9.17 -15.97 8.34
C TYR A 232 7.97 -15.22 8.95
N GLY A 233 6.99 -15.89 9.54
CA GLY A 233 5.83 -15.17 10.10
C GLY A 233 4.86 -15.95 10.97
N GLY A 234 4.00 -15.21 11.68
CA GLY A 234 2.88 -15.73 12.47
C GLY A 234 3.33 -16.61 13.63
N ARG A 235 2.78 -17.82 13.75
CA ARG A 235 3.26 -18.89 14.64
C ARG A 235 4.61 -19.49 14.24
N VAL A 236 5.52 -18.64 13.79
CA VAL A 236 6.90 -18.96 13.39
C VAL A 236 6.90 -20.01 12.28
N MET A 237 6.30 -19.63 11.15
CA MET A 237 6.30 -20.39 9.92
C MET A 237 7.40 -19.86 9.00
N ARG A 238 8.18 -20.75 8.38
CA ARG A 238 9.07 -20.44 7.26
C ARG A 238 8.33 -20.73 5.96
N PHE A 239 8.21 -19.74 5.08
CA PHE A 239 7.50 -19.82 3.80
C PHE A 239 8.47 -19.63 2.63
N ASP A 240 8.36 -20.47 1.61
CA ASP A 240 9.10 -20.36 0.35
C ASP A 240 8.16 -19.86 -0.75
N LYS A 241 8.42 -18.64 -1.25
CA LYS A 241 7.63 -17.97 -2.30
C LYS A 241 7.69 -18.68 -3.64
N LYS A 242 8.79 -19.37 -3.96
CA LYS A 242 8.95 -20.08 -5.24
C LYS A 242 8.08 -21.34 -5.27
N THR A 243 8.00 -22.07 -4.16
CA THR A 243 7.28 -23.35 -4.09
C THR A 243 5.90 -23.24 -3.45
N GLY A 244 5.61 -22.15 -2.75
CA GLY A 244 4.38 -21.95 -1.98
C GLY A 244 4.29 -22.84 -0.72
N GLN A 245 5.41 -23.37 -0.23
CA GLN A 245 5.42 -24.32 0.90
C GLN A 245 5.72 -23.61 2.22
N SER A 246 5.07 -24.06 3.30
CA SER A 246 5.29 -23.55 4.66
C SER A 246 5.78 -24.65 5.60
N GLN A 247 6.71 -24.32 6.49
CA GLN A 247 7.22 -25.21 7.54
C GLN A 247 7.09 -24.52 8.91
N ASN A 248 6.53 -25.22 9.91
CA ASN A 248 6.57 -24.71 11.28
C ASN A 248 7.98 -24.91 11.86
N ILE A 249 8.56 -23.82 12.35
CA ILE A 249 9.90 -23.76 12.95
C ILE A 249 9.87 -23.06 14.32
N ALA A 250 8.72 -23.11 15.01
CA ALA A 250 8.56 -22.49 16.32
C ALA A 250 9.48 -23.15 17.37
N PRO A 251 9.98 -22.39 18.37
CA PRO A 251 10.82 -22.93 19.44
C PRO A 251 10.11 -24.02 20.28
N GLU A 252 8.78 -24.02 20.29
CA GLU A 252 7.96 -25.06 20.91
C GLU A 252 6.97 -25.65 19.91
N SER A 253 7.32 -26.80 19.32
CA SER A 253 6.38 -27.57 18.49
C SER A 253 5.21 -28.15 19.32
N VAL A 254 5.43 -28.38 20.62
CA VAL A 254 4.41 -28.77 21.61
C VAL A 254 4.53 -27.82 22.79
N ARG A 255 3.41 -27.22 23.18
CA ARG A 255 3.37 -26.24 24.29
C ARG A 255 3.76 -26.91 25.60
N SER A 256 4.85 -26.47 26.23
CA SER A 256 5.21 -26.92 27.58
C SER A 256 4.35 -26.26 28.68
N GLY A 257 3.71 -25.13 28.37
CA GLY A 257 3.05 -24.27 29.35
C GLY A 257 3.98 -23.31 30.08
N LYS A 258 5.31 -23.41 29.86
CA LYS A 258 6.32 -22.51 30.45
C LYS A 258 6.31 -21.12 29.82
N TYR A 259 6.04 -21.06 28.52
CA TYR A 259 6.06 -19.80 27.76
C TYR A 259 4.65 -19.37 27.37
N ARG A 260 4.43 -18.05 27.38
CA ARG A 260 3.14 -17.43 27.09
C ARG A 260 3.18 -16.81 25.70
N PHE A 261 2.13 -17.07 24.94
CA PHE A 261 1.97 -16.65 23.55
C PHE A 261 0.71 -15.82 23.43
N VAL A 262 0.76 -14.77 22.61
CA VAL A 262 -0.40 -13.96 22.23
C VAL A 262 -0.60 -14.06 20.71
N ARG A 263 -1.65 -13.41 20.19
CA ARG A 263 -1.97 -13.44 18.75
C ARG A 263 -0.89 -12.78 17.90
N THR A 264 -0.30 -11.68 18.38
CA THR A 264 0.69 -10.89 17.64
C THR A 264 2.00 -10.85 18.42
N MET A 265 3.03 -11.49 17.88
CA MET A 265 4.31 -11.70 18.56
C MET A 265 5.44 -11.18 17.68
N PRO A 266 6.35 -10.35 18.22
CA PRO A 266 7.52 -9.89 17.47
C PRO A 266 8.31 -11.06 16.87
N LEU A 267 8.57 -10.96 15.57
CA LEU A 267 9.42 -11.84 14.80
C LEU A 267 10.15 -10.98 13.76
N MET A 268 11.47 -10.83 13.90
CA MET A 268 12.24 -9.93 13.04
C MET A 268 13.71 -10.32 12.99
N PHE A 269 14.38 -10.00 11.88
CA PHE A 269 15.83 -10.08 11.82
C PHE A 269 16.48 -8.92 12.58
N HIS A 270 17.63 -9.20 13.19
CA HIS A 270 18.45 -8.17 13.80
C HIS A 270 19.06 -7.29 12.68
N PRO A 271 18.90 -5.95 12.69
CA PRO A 271 19.35 -5.07 11.61
C PRO A 271 20.89 -5.04 11.45
N ALA A 272 21.63 -5.33 12.51
CA ALA A 272 23.10 -5.49 12.47
C ALA A 272 23.61 -6.93 12.19
N ASP A 273 22.74 -7.94 12.06
CA ASP A 273 23.13 -9.31 11.68
C ASP A 273 22.02 -10.02 10.88
N ASP A 274 22.21 -10.09 9.57
CA ASP A 274 21.31 -10.71 8.59
C ASP A 274 21.03 -12.21 8.80
N ARG A 275 21.63 -12.87 9.80
CA ARG A 275 21.33 -14.27 10.16
C ARG A 275 20.54 -14.41 11.45
N MET A 276 20.55 -13.39 12.30
CA MET A 276 19.96 -13.47 13.63
C MET A 276 18.47 -13.16 13.54
N LEU A 277 17.64 -14.19 13.64
CA LEU A 277 16.20 -14.05 13.73
C LEU A 277 15.79 -14.08 15.21
N LEU A 278 15.06 -13.04 15.63
CA LEU A 278 14.55 -12.86 16.97
C LEU A 278 13.06 -13.17 17.01
N PHE A 279 12.62 -13.85 18.05
CA PHE A 279 11.20 -14.15 18.29
C PHE A 279 10.84 -13.91 19.75
N ALA A 280 9.73 -13.24 20.01
CA ALA A 280 9.34 -12.85 21.35
C ALA A 280 8.11 -13.58 21.87
N THR A 281 8.18 -13.97 23.14
CA THR A 281 7.11 -14.53 23.97
C THR A 281 7.12 -13.76 25.29
N ASN A 282 6.85 -14.38 26.44
CA ASN A 282 7.30 -13.81 27.72
C ASN A 282 8.83 -13.74 27.87
N VAL A 283 9.57 -14.52 27.07
CA VAL A 283 11.04 -14.44 26.92
C VAL A 283 11.42 -14.12 25.46
N LEU A 284 12.64 -13.65 25.24
CA LEU A 284 13.22 -13.43 23.93
C LEU A 284 14.01 -14.67 23.47
N TRP A 285 13.74 -15.10 22.25
CA TRP A 285 14.39 -16.21 21.58
C TRP A 285 15.28 -15.70 20.44
N LYS A 286 16.35 -16.43 20.15
CA LYS A 286 17.27 -16.17 19.04
C LYS A 286 17.55 -17.46 18.27
N THR A 287 17.60 -17.37 16.95
CA THR A 287 18.15 -18.42 16.07
C THR A 287 19.12 -17.81 15.06
N MET A 288 20.10 -18.60 14.62
CA MET A 288 21.13 -18.20 13.65
C MET A 288 21.06 -19.01 12.33
N ASN A 289 20.07 -19.91 12.21
CA ASN A 289 20.00 -20.89 11.13
C ASN A 289 18.57 -21.08 10.60
N GLY A 290 17.76 -20.03 10.61
CA GLY A 290 16.39 -20.08 10.07
C GLY A 290 15.45 -20.95 10.91
N GLY A 291 15.65 -20.99 12.23
CA GLY A 291 14.74 -21.64 13.18
C GLY A 291 14.88 -23.15 13.29
N GLN A 292 16.02 -23.73 12.89
CA GLN A 292 16.29 -25.15 13.14
C GLN A 292 16.60 -25.42 14.63
N ASP A 293 17.22 -24.45 15.30
CA ASP A 293 17.34 -24.41 16.75
C ASP A 293 17.15 -22.98 17.29
N TRP A 294 16.73 -22.89 18.55
CA TRP A 294 16.43 -21.65 19.24
C TRP A 294 17.11 -21.60 20.62
N GLU A 295 17.68 -20.45 20.94
CA GLU A 295 18.28 -20.11 22.24
C GLU A 295 17.38 -19.10 22.96
N VAL A 296 17.12 -19.30 24.26
CA VAL A 296 16.48 -18.29 25.10
C VAL A 296 17.54 -17.31 25.58
N ILE A 297 17.37 -16.03 25.28
CA ILE A 297 18.33 -14.96 25.58
C ILE A 297 17.75 -13.89 26.53
N SER A 298 16.70 -14.22 27.28
CA SER A 298 16.18 -13.36 28.35
C SER A 298 15.48 -14.18 29.45
N PRO A 299 15.37 -13.65 30.68
CA PRO A 299 14.38 -14.11 31.64
C PRO A 299 12.96 -13.67 31.21
N ASP A 300 11.96 -13.99 32.03
CA ASP A 300 10.59 -13.49 31.83
C ASP A 300 10.51 -12.01 32.22
N LEU A 301 10.40 -11.12 31.22
CA LEU A 301 10.57 -9.66 31.38
C LEU A 301 9.29 -8.93 31.84
N THR A 302 8.18 -9.64 32.06
CA THR A 302 6.88 -8.98 32.31
C THR A 302 6.67 -8.69 33.81
N TYR A 303 5.53 -8.12 34.23
CA TYR A 303 5.19 -8.10 35.66
C TYR A 303 4.80 -9.49 36.15
N GLU A 304 5.21 -9.86 37.36
CA GLU A 304 4.72 -11.09 38.00
C GLU A 304 3.26 -10.96 38.46
N GLN A 305 2.93 -9.80 39.03
CA GLN A 305 1.59 -9.42 39.49
C GLN A 305 1.32 -7.97 39.06
N PRO A 306 0.80 -7.73 37.84
CA PRO A 306 0.43 -6.39 37.40
C PRO A 306 -0.79 -5.89 38.19
N GLU A 307 -0.95 -4.57 38.33
CA GLU A 307 -2.10 -4.01 39.01
C GLU A 307 -3.39 -4.24 38.20
N VAL A 308 -4.56 -4.13 38.82
CA VAL A 308 -5.84 -4.14 38.09
C VAL A 308 -6.22 -2.69 37.77
N PRO A 309 -6.26 -2.26 36.50
CA PRO A 309 -6.55 -0.88 36.14
C PRO A 309 -7.90 -0.40 36.68
N ALA A 310 -7.98 0.87 37.06
CA ALA A 310 -9.22 1.49 37.53
C ALA A 310 -10.35 1.41 36.48
N SER A 311 -10.02 1.42 35.19
CA SER A 311 -10.95 1.32 34.06
C SER A 311 -11.69 -0.02 33.96
N VAL A 312 -11.22 -1.07 34.66
CA VAL A 312 -12.00 -2.31 34.82
C VAL A 312 -13.31 -2.05 35.59
N GLY A 313 -13.34 -1.04 36.46
CA GLY A 313 -14.54 -0.53 37.13
C GLY A 313 -15.32 -1.63 37.87
N HIS A 314 -16.63 -1.71 37.61
CA HIS A 314 -17.54 -2.67 38.24
C HIS A 314 -17.22 -4.15 37.96
N TYR A 315 -16.34 -4.44 37.00
CA TYR A 315 -15.89 -5.80 36.71
C TYR A 315 -14.70 -6.23 37.55
N LYS A 316 -14.18 -5.35 38.42
CA LYS A 316 -13.10 -5.70 39.34
C LYS A 316 -13.62 -6.70 40.38
N THR A 317 -12.93 -7.83 40.52
CA THR A 317 -13.22 -8.85 41.53
C THR A 317 -11.97 -9.14 42.36
N GLU A 318 -12.15 -9.64 43.59
CA GLU A 318 -11.03 -10.05 44.46
C GLU A 318 -10.12 -11.09 43.77
N ALA A 319 -10.69 -11.97 42.94
CA ALA A 319 -9.95 -12.97 42.18
C ALA A 319 -8.97 -12.37 41.17
N LEU A 320 -9.16 -11.13 40.72
CA LEU A 320 -8.23 -10.46 39.81
C LEU A 320 -6.94 -10.02 40.51
N GLU A 321 -6.92 -9.85 41.83
CA GLU A 321 -5.73 -9.42 42.58
C GLU A 321 -4.68 -10.54 42.72
N THR A 322 -5.08 -11.78 42.50
CA THR A 322 -4.21 -12.97 42.54
C THR A 322 -4.14 -13.65 41.17
N MET A 323 -4.45 -12.91 40.10
CA MET A 323 -4.49 -13.49 38.77
C MET A 323 -3.11 -13.98 38.33
N ALA A 324 -3.08 -15.11 37.62
CA ALA A 324 -1.82 -15.62 37.08
C ALA A 324 -1.19 -14.61 36.10
N ARG A 325 0.14 -14.56 36.09
CA ARG A 325 0.95 -13.77 35.16
C ARG A 325 0.52 -13.97 33.71
N ARG A 326 0.19 -12.88 32.99
CA ARG A 326 -0.30 -12.93 31.60
C ARG A 326 0.58 -12.24 30.57
N GLY A 327 1.39 -11.25 30.99
CA GLY A 327 2.13 -10.40 30.06
C GLY A 327 3.11 -11.17 29.18
N VAL A 328 3.42 -10.57 28.03
CA VAL A 328 4.46 -10.99 27.09
C VAL A 328 5.34 -9.80 26.66
N ILE A 329 6.50 -10.08 26.09
CA ILE A 329 7.27 -9.12 25.29
C ILE A 329 6.49 -8.88 24.00
N TYR A 330 6.05 -7.65 23.79
CA TYR A 330 5.17 -7.24 22.70
C TYR A 330 5.87 -6.36 21.66
N ALA A 331 6.99 -5.74 22.04
CA ALA A 331 7.84 -4.96 21.16
C ALA A 331 9.31 -5.34 21.39
N VAL A 332 10.07 -5.44 20.30
CA VAL A 332 11.52 -5.65 20.32
C VAL A 332 12.15 -4.62 19.39
N GLY A 333 13.18 -3.93 19.86
CA GLY A 333 13.93 -2.92 19.11
C GLY A 333 15.42 -3.24 19.15
N PRO A 334 15.94 -4.12 18.30
CA PRO A 334 17.38 -4.39 18.22
C PRO A 334 18.13 -3.21 17.58
N SER A 335 19.34 -2.90 18.06
CA SER A 335 20.10 -1.75 17.56
C SER A 335 20.70 -2.00 16.18
N PRO A 336 20.55 -1.07 15.22
CA PRO A 336 21.27 -1.15 13.94
C PRO A 336 22.78 -0.89 14.08
N LEU A 337 23.24 -0.33 15.20
CA LEU A 337 24.63 0.05 15.45
C LEU A 337 25.42 -0.97 16.29
N ASP A 338 24.73 -1.89 16.97
CA ASP A 338 25.36 -2.86 17.87
C ASP A 338 24.52 -4.13 18.01
N VAL A 339 25.08 -5.26 17.54
CA VAL A 339 24.42 -6.57 17.62
C VAL A 339 24.12 -7.04 19.05
N ASN A 340 24.80 -6.48 20.05
CA ASN A 340 24.60 -6.87 21.45
C ASN A 340 23.54 -6.03 22.17
N THR A 341 23.10 -4.92 21.54
CA THR A 341 22.13 -3.99 22.15
C THR A 341 20.73 -4.30 21.65
N ILE A 342 19.88 -4.79 22.55
CA ILE A 342 18.48 -5.15 22.25
C ILE A 342 17.57 -4.56 23.31
N TRP A 343 16.54 -3.84 22.85
CA TRP A 343 15.48 -3.32 23.69
C TRP A 343 14.26 -4.23 23.63
N ALA A 344 13.58 -4.41 24.76
CA ALA A 344 12.36 -5.21 24.86
C ALA A 344 11.31 -4.48 25.70
N GLY A 345 10.08 -4.47 25.20
CA GLY A 345 8.92 -3.84 25.84
C GLY A 345 7.76 -4.81 25.96
N THR A 346 7.04 -4.76 27.07
CA THR A 346 5.96 -5.71 27.37
C THR A 346 4.56 -5.10 27.20
N ASP A 347 3.55 -5.96 26.97
CA ASP A 347 2.16 -5.49 26.86
C ASP A 347 1.52 -5.14 28.21
N ASP A 348 2.19 -5.48 29.31
CA ASP A 348 1.85 -5.10 30.67
C ASP A 348 2.68 -3.92 31.21
N GLY A 349 3.54 -3.29 30.40
CA GLY A 349 4.11 -1.97 30.68
C GLY A 349 5.50 -1.93 31.33
N ARG A 350 6.40 -2.83 30.95
CA ARG A 350 7.83 -2.78 31.34
C ARG A 350 8.75 -2.61 30.13
N MET A 351 9.85 -1.91 30.34
CA MET A 351 10.94 -1.74 29.37
C MET A 351 12.24 -2.31 29.91
N HIS A 352 12.98 -3.02 29.07
CA HIS A 352 14.29 -3.57 29.40
C HIS A 352 15.28 -3.37 28.25
N ILE A 353 16.57 -3.35 28.60
CA ILE A 353 17.68 -3.32 27.66
C ILE A 353 18.74 -4.36 28.05
N THR A 354 19.31 -5.03 27.06
CA THR A 354 20.59 -5.75 27.14
C THR A 354 21.61 -5.03 26.28
N THR A 355 22.88 -5.02 26.71
CA THR A 355 24.02 -4.54 25.91
C THR A 355 25.10 -5.62 25.72
N ASN A 356 24.83 -6.85 26.15
CA ASN A 356 25.74 -8.00 26.06
C ASN A 356 25.12 -9.22 25.34
N GLY A 357 24.18 -8.97 24.42
CA GLY A 357 23.57 -10.02 23.59
C GLY A 357 22.57 -10.91 24.32
N GLY A 358 22.00 -10.44 25.43
CA GLY A 358 20.95 -11.11 26.20
C GLY A 358 21.46 -11.95 27.38
N GLN A 359 22.73 -11.81 27.76
CA GLN A 359 23.25 -12.48 28.97
C GLN A 359 22.63 -11.87 30.23
N ASP A 360 22.53 -10.53 30.27
CA ASP A 360 21.89 -9.79 31.36
C ASP A 360 20.94 -8.72 30.83
N TRP A 361 19.88 -8.44 31.58
CA TRP A 361 18.86 -7.44 31.23
C TRP A 361 18.69 -6.43 32.35
N THR A 362 18.68 -5.14 31.99
CA THR A 362 18.42 -4.03 32.91
C THR A 362 17.02 -3.48 32.65
N GLU A 363 16.21 -3.35 33.69
CA GLU A 363 14.92 -2.65 33.59
C GLU A 363 15.14 -1.14 33.51
N VAL A 364 14.47 -0.51 32.55
CA VAL A 364 14.61 0.91 32.19
C VAL A 364 13.24 1.55 31.93
N THR A 365 12.19 1.07 32.60
CA THR A 365 10.81 1.58 32.46
C THR A 365 10.74 3.08 32.80
N PRO A 366 10.19 3.94 31.91
CA PRO A 366 9.92 5.33 32.24
C PRO A 366 9.12 5.46 33.54
N PRO A 367 9.53 6.31 34.51
CA PRO A 367 8.87 6.37 35.83
C PRO A 367 7.39 6.76 35.81
N ALA A 368 6.93 7.44 34.75
CA ALA A 368 5.54 7.83 34.59
C ALA A 368 4.64 6.70 34.05
N MET A 369 5.22 5.61 33.54
CA MET A 369 4.46 4.45 33.07
C MET A 369 3.93 3.62 34.25
N THR A 370 2.76 3.05 34.03
CA THR A 370 2.02 2.18 34.94
C THR A 370 1.79 0.83 34.27
N SER A 371 1.29 -0.16 35.02
CA SER A 371 1.00 -1.45 34.40
C SER A 371 -0.10 -1.30 33.34
N TRP A 372 -0.03 -2.13 32.30
CA TRP A 372 -0.90 -2.08 31.11
C TRP A 372 -0.70 -0.88 30.18
N ASP A 373 0.30 -0.04 30.41
CA ASP A 373 0.87 0.85 29.38
C ASP A 373 1.62 0.02 28.34
N LYS A 374 0.87 -0.60 27.42
CA LYS A 374 1.42 -1.51 26.40
C LYS A 374 2.47 -0.76 25.57
N VAL A 375 3.71 -1.24 25.63
CA VAL A 375 4.76 -0.83 24.70
C VAL A 375 4.40 -1.39 23.33
N SER A 376 4.02 -0.53 22.40
CA SER A 376 3.49 -0.97 21.10
C SER A 376 4.57 -1.17 20.06
N GLN A 377 5.60 -0.31 20.07
CA GLN A 377 6.78 -0.37 19.20
C GLN A 377 7.98 0.30 19.87
N ILE A 378 9.17 -0.16 19.51
CA ILE A 378 10.46 0.41 19.92
C ILE A 378 11.29 0.62 18.65
N ASP A 379 11.96 1.75 18.56
CA ASP A 379 12.98 1.99 17.54
C ASP A 379 14.29 2.43 18.19
N ALA A 380 15.33 1.64 17.98
CA ALA A 380 16.67 1.94 18.49
C ALA A 380 17.38 2.82 17.46
N SER A 381 18.04 3.89 17.92
CA SER A 381 18.53 4.91 16.99
C SER A 381 19.54 4.36 15.98
N HIS A 382 19.43 4.90 14.76
CA HIS A 382 20.35 4.69 13.65
C HIS A 382 21.64 5.51 13.77
N PHE A 383 21.74 6.41 14.75
CA PHE A 383 22.85 7.36 14.88
C PHE A 383 23.56 7.32 16.24
N ASP A 384 22.86 6.92 17.30
CA ASP A 384 23.44 6.84 18.64
C ASP A 384 23.03 5.56 19.41
N LYS A 385 24.01 4.88 20.01
CA LYS A 385 23.77 3.61 20.71
C LYS A 385 22.95 3.75 21.99
N GLY A 386 22.96 4.93 22.62
CA GLY A 386 22.23 5.21 23.85
C GLY A 386 20.81 5.69 23.62
N THR A 387 20.45 5.97 22.37
CA THR A 387 19.19 6.62 22.01
C THR A 387 18.16 5.61 21.52
N ALA A 388 16.92 5.74 22.00
CA ALA A 388 15.78 4.94 21.54
C ALA A 388 14.49 5.74 21.67
N TYR A 389 13.54 5.44 20.79
CA TYR A 389 12.20 6.00 20.78
C TYR A 389 11.18 4.89 21.01
N ILE A 390 10.19 5.12 21.87
CA ILE A 390 9.17 4.13 22.20
C ILE A 390 7.77 4.71 22.07
N ALA A 391 6.88 3.95 21.44
CA ALA A 391 5.46 4.25 21.36
C ALA A 391 4.71 3.46 22.43
N ILE A 392 3.83 4.14 23.18
CA ILE A 392 2.98 3.54 24.20
C ILE A 392 1.52 3.70 23.81
N ASN A 393 0.77 2.59 23.88
CA ASN A 393 -0.65 2.55 23.54
C ASN A 393 -1.47 2.11 24.77
N ALA A 394 -2.07 3.09 25.44
CA ALA A 394 -2.79 2.90 26.69
C ALA A 394 -4.31 2.71 26.53
N ILE A 395 -4.81 2.48 25.31
CA ILE A 395 -6.26 2.37 25.01
C ILE A 395 -6.94 1.27 25.84
N ARG A 396 -6.21 0.20 26.20
CA ARG A 396 -6.72 -0.88 27.08
C ARG A 396 -7.12 -0.38 28.47
N LYS A 397 -6.61 0.77 28.89
CA LYS A 397 -6.95 1.46 30.14
C LYS A 397 -8.02 2.53 29.96
N ASP A 398 -8.65 2.65 28.79
CA ASP A 398 -9.52 3.77 28.43
C ASP A 398 -8.77 5.13 28.36
N ASP A 399 -7.49 5.08 27.95
CA ASP A 399 -6.63 6.24 27.78
C ASP A 399 -6.25 6.43 26.31
N MET A 400 -6.73 7.54 25.73
CA MET A 400 -6.51 7.90 24.33
C MET A 400 -5.37 8.89 24.13
N THR A 401 -4.66 9.26 25.21
CA THR A 401 -3.56 10.23 25.17
C THR A 401 -2.40 9.68 24.32
N PRO A 402 -1.75 10.52 23.49
CA PRO A 402 -0.55 10.12 22.77
C PRO A 402 0.65 10.03 23.72
N TYR A 403 1.45 8.98 23.56
CA TYR A 403 2.67 8.77 24.32
C TYR A 403 3.80 8.29 23.40
N VAL A 404 4.82 9.14 23.25
CA VAL A 404 6.11 8.81 22.64
C VAL A 404 7.18 9.23 23.63
N TYR A 405 8.02 8.28 24.06
CA TYR A 405 9.17 8.61 24.90
C TYR A 405 10.47 8.49 24.11
N ARG A 406 11.43 9.36 24.45
CA ARG A 406 12.80 9.33 23.96
C ARG A 406 13.75 9.14 25.14
N THR A 407 14.77 8.32 24.98
CA THR A 407 15.94 8.29 25.86
C THR A 407 17.19 8.58 25.03
N LYS A 408 18.24 9.12 25.68
CA LYS A 408 19.56 9.37 25.09
C LYS A 408 20.71 8.74 25.89
N ASP A 409 20.37 7.98 26.93
CA ASP A 409 21.34 7.49 27.93
C ASP A 409 21.14 6.01 28.28
N SER A 410 20.64 5.24 27.31
CA SER A 410 20.30 3.82 27.46
C SER A 410 19.20 3.58 28.51
N GLY A 411 18.21 4.47 28.55
CA GLY A 411 17.00 4.31 29.36
C GLY A 411 17.14 4.70 30.83
N LYS A 412 18.21 5.42 31.20
CA LYS A 412 18.37 5.95 32.57
C LYS A 412 17.46 7.16 32.79
N SER A 413 17.18 7.93 31.74
CA SER A 413 16.21 9.02 31.72
C SER A 413 15.37 8.98 30.44
N TRP A 414 14.16 9.56 30.53
CA TRP A 414 13.15 9.55 29.47
C TRP A 414 12.45 10.90 29.37
N ASP A 415 12.34 11.41 28.14
CA ASP A 415 11.57 12.60 27.78
C ASP A 415 10.26 12.18 27.09
N LEU A 416 9.13 12.79 27.47
CA LEU A 416 7.88 12.67 26.74
C LEU A 416 7.85 13.70 25.60
N ILE A 417 7.81 13.21 24.36
CA ILE A 417 7.99 14.02 23.14
C ILE A 417 6.74 13.95 22.26
N THR A 418 5.63 14.58 22.70
CA THR A 418 4.31 14.49 22.03
C THR A 418 3.70 15.84 21.68
N ASN A 419 4.47 16.92 21.80
CA ASN A 419 4.00 18.27 21.52
C ASN A 419 3.59 18.42 20.03
N GLY A 420 2.44 19.03 19.77
CA GLY A 420 1.83 19.14 18.43
C GLY A 420 0.92 17.97 18.03
N MET A 421 0.93 16.84 18.75
CA MET A 421 0.02 15.72 18.48
C MET A 421 -1.40 15.97 19.00
N ASN A 422 -2.39 15.31 18.37
CA ASN A 422 -3.75 15.31 18.86
C ASN A 422 -3.84 14.62 20.25
N PRO A 423 -4.41 15.27 21.29
CA PRO A 423 -4.49 14.69 22.64
C PRO A 423 -5.41 13.47 22.75
N SER A 424 -6.16 13.13 21.70
CA SER A 424 -7.02 11.94 21.61
C SER A 424 -6.62 11.05 20.41
N GLY A 425 -5.31 10.84 20.24
CA GLY A 425 -4.72 10.00 19.20
C GLY A 425 -3.60 9.13 19.76
N SER A 426 -3.94 8.04 20.45
CA SER A 426 -2.97 7.09 20.98
C SER A 426 -2.00 6.61 19.89
N VAL A 427 -0.73 6.43 20.26
CA VAL A 427 0.36 6.13 19.32
C VAL A 427 0.54 4.62 19.23
N ASN A 428 0.69 4.12 18.00
CA ASN A 428 0.96 2.70 17.74
C ASN A 428 2.43 2.45 17.41
N VAL A 429 3.08 3.39 16.72
CA VAL A 429 4.43 3.23 16.19
C VAL A 429 5.15 4.56 16.15
N VAL A 430 6.46 4.53 16.41
CA VAL A 430 7.42 5.61 16.15
C VAL A 430 8.62 5.02 15.42
N ARG A 431 9.15 5.77 14.43
CA ARG A 431 10.35 5.41 13.66
C ARG A 431 11.27 6.61 13.50
N GLU A 432 12.57 6.39 13.61
CA GLU A 432 13.62 7.34 13.22
C GLU A 432 14.00 7.13 11.75
N ASP A 433 14.17 8.22 11.01
CA ASP A 433 14.67 8.12 9.64
C ASP A 433 16.12 7.64 9.62
N PRO A 434 16.47 6.58 8.87
CA PRO A 434 17.81 6.01 8.88
C PRO A 434 18.88 6.87 8.18
N LYS A 435 18.50 7.97 7.52
CA LYS A 435 19.41 8.85 6.77
C LYS A 435 19.53 10.27 7.34
N LYS A 436 18.52 10.76 8.08
CA LYS A 436 18.48 12.10 8.69
C LYS A 436 18.20 12.01 10.19
N GLN A 437 19.25 12.20 10.98
CA GLN A 437 19.13 12.29 12.44
C GLN A 437 18.13 13.38 12.84
N GLY A 438 17.28 13.07 13.82
CA GLY A 438 16.24 13.98 14.32
C GLY A 438 14.96 14.01 13.49
N LEU A 439 14.91 13.37 12.32
CA LEU A 439 13.66 13.17 11.59
C LEU A 439 12.95 11.91 12.10
N LEU A 440 11.75 12.09 12.67
CA LEU A 440 10.94 11.01 13.21
C LEU A 440 9.58 10.94 12.52
N TYR A 441 8.99 9.76 12.50
CA TYR A 441 7.62 9.49 12.05
C TYR A 441 6.84 8.75 13.14
N ALA A 442 5.55 9.05 13.29
CA ALA A 442 4.69 8.37 14.24
C ALA A 442 3.32 8.03 13.64
N GLY A 443 2.84 6.81 13.86
CA GLY A 443 1.51 6.35 13.47
C GLY A 443 0.58 6.31 14.68
N THR A 444 -0.60 6.90 14.56
CA THR A 444 -1.61 7.00 15.64
C THR A 444 -2.92 6.32 15.24
N GLU A 445 -3.89 6.28 16.16
CA GLU A 445 -5.27 5.85 15.87
C GLU A 445 -6.02 6.74 14.83
N ARG A 446 -5.39 7.81 14.33
CA ARG A 446 -6.04 8.77 13.42
C ARG A 446 -5.23 9.09 12.17
N GLU A 447 -3.91 9.17 12.28
CA GLU A 447 -3.05 9.68 11.21
C GLU A 447 -1.57 9.39 11.45
N VAL A 448 -0.75 9.70 10.44
CA VAL A 448 0.72 9.73 10.53
C VAL A 448 1.17 11.15 10.86
N TYR A 449 2.16 11.28 11.74
CA TYR A 449 2.87 12.51 12.08
C TYR A 449 4.35 12.40 11.66
N PHE A 450 5.01 13.54 11.49
CA PHE A 450 6.46 13.65 11.41
C PHE A 450 6.99 14.77 12.32
N SER A 451 8.25 14.68 12.72
CA SER A 451 9.00 15.72 13.44
C SER A 451 10.38 15.84 12.81
N ILE A 452 10.88 17.06 12.64
CA ILE A 452 12.22 17.37 12.08
C ILE A 452 13.21 17.79 13.16
N ASP A 453 12.80 17.72 14.43
CA ASP A 453 13.50 18.27 15.59
C ASP A 453 13.55 17.24 16.73
N GLU A 454 13.72 15.97 16.39
CA GLU A 454 13.93 14.86 17.34
C GLU A 454 12.75 14.65 18.31
N GLY A 455 11.54 14.95 17.84
CA GLY A 455 10.28 14.77 18.55
C GLY A 455 9.82 15.98 19.37
N GLU A 456 10.57 17.09 19.37
CA GLU A 456 10.19 18.29 20.13
C GLU A 456 8.89 18.92 19.60
N ASN A 457 8.64 18.86 18.28
CA ASN A 457 7.39 19.30 17.65
C ASN A 457 6.95 18.35 16.53
N TRP A 458 5.70 17.90 16.62
CA TRP A 458 5.08 17.01 15.63
C TRP A 458 4.08 17.73 14.73
N GLN A 459 4.08 17.35 13.45
CA GLN A 459 3.18 17.85 12.41
C GLN A 459 2.48 16.69 11.72
N SER A 460 1.20 16.86 11.38
CA SER A 460 0.45 15.84 10.64
C SER A 460 1.00 15.67 9.23
N LEU A 461 1.17 14.42 8.79
CA LEU A 461 1.54 14.02 7.43
C LEU A 461 0.32 13.47 6.65
N ARG A 462 -0.90 13.74 7.12
CA ARG A 462 -2.10 13.05 6.63
C ARG A 462 -2.47 13.35 5.17
N ASN A 463 -2.15 14.52 4.61
CA ASN A 463 -2.41 14.87 3.20
C ASN A 463 -3.78 14.33 2.67
N ASN A 464 -3.77 13.43 1.68
CA ASN A 464 -4.96 12.78 1.10
C ASN A 464 -5.34 11.44 1.78
N MET A 465 -4.63 11.03 2.82
CA MET A 465 -4.89 9.81 3.57
C MET A 465 -6.14 9.97 4.48
N PRO A 466 -7.08 9.02 4.47
CA PRO A 466 -8.23 9.05 5.35
C PRO A 466 -7.84 8.88 6.83
N ALA A 467 -8.65 9.43 7.74
CA ALA A 467 -8.47 9.16 9.17
C ALA A 467 -8.71 7.67 9.43
N SER A 468 -7.71 6.98 9.97
CA SER A 468 -7.74 5.57 10.30
C SER A 468 -6.65 5.26 11.34
N SER A 469 -6.67 4.05 11.91
CA SER A 469 -5.62 3.58 12.79
C SER A 469 -4.41 3.16 11.95
N MET A 470 -3.31 3.89 12.11
CA MET A 470 -2.00 3.60 11.53
C MET A 470 -1.29 2.68 12.50
N ARG A 471 -1.12 1.42 12.11
CA ARG A 471 -0.70 0.35 13.02
C ARG A 471 0.79 0.16 13.06
N ASP A 472 1.45 0.34 11.92
CA ASP A 472 2.88 0.17 11.79
C ASP A 472 3.42 0.98 10.59
N LEU A 473 4.71 1.30 10.65
CA LEU A 473 5.45 2.11 9.69
C LEU A 473 6.78 1.45 9.36
N VAL A 474 7.14 1.44 8.08
CA VAL A 474 8.45 0.99 7.58
C VAL A 474 9.02 2.04 6.65
N ILE A 475 10.28 2.39 6.85
CA ILE A 475 11.04 3.25 5.94
C ILE A 475 11.88 2.33 5.06
N HIS A 476 11.62 2.35 3.75
CA HIS A 476 12.36 1.56 2.76
C HIS A 476 13.02 2.50 1.75
N GLU A 477 14.35 2.59 1.76
CA GLU A 477 15.11 3.58 1.00
C GLU A 477 14.64 5.04 1.25
N ASP A 478 13.79 5.55 0.36
CA ASP A 478 13.23 6.90 0.36
C ASP A 478 11.69 6.86 0.45
N ASP A 479 11.09 5.71 0.73
CA ASP A 479 9.63 5.55 0.81
C ASP A 479 9.19 5.28 2.25
N LEU A 480 8.04 5.85 2.63
CA LEU A 480 7.36 5.55 3.91
C LEU A 480 6.15 4.67 3.65
N VAL A 481 6.24 3.41 4.07
CA VAL A 481 5.17 2.41 3.96
C VAL A 481 4.33 2.41 5.23
N VAL A 482 3.01 2.45 5.07
CA VAL A 482 2.05 2.57 6.17
C VAL A 482 1.06 1.42 6.14
N GLY A 483 1.00 0.66 7.24
CA GLY A 483 -0.03 -0.34 7.50
C GLY A 483 -1.22 0.28 8.23
N THR A 484 -2.43 0.13 7.69
CA THR A 484 -3.64 0.72 8.28
C THR A 484 -4.65 -0.34 8.71
N HIS A 485 -5.54 0.01 9.65
CA HIS A 485 -6.77 -0.74 9.88
C HIS A 485 -7.93 -0.21 9.03
N GLY A 486 -8.19 -0.89 7.91
CA GLY A 486 -9.38 -0.68 7.09
C GLY A 486 -9.20 0.28 5.91
N ARG A 487 -7.96 0.66 5.58
CA ARG A 487 -7.61 1.53 4.44
C ARG A 487 -6.43 1.02 3.62
N SER A 488 -6.11 -0.28 3.73
CA SER A 488 -5.04 -0.95 2.99
C SER A 488 -3.63 -0.41 3.29
N ILE A 489 -2.67 -0.72 2.42
CA ILE A 489 -1.28 -0.25 2.48
C ILE A 489 -1.19 1.08 1.74
N TRP A 490 -0.47 2.02 2.31
CA TRP A 490 -0.09 3.27 1.64
C TRP A 490 1.43 3.36 1.54
N ILE A 491 1.93 3.93 0.45
CA ILE A 491 3.34 4.25 0.27
C ILE A 491 3.42 5.73 -0.08
N LEU A 492 4.10 6.50 0.77
CA LEU A 492 4.50 7.86 0.41
C LEU A 492 5.83 7.76 -0.34
N ASP A 493 5.74 7.81 -1.67
CA ASP A 493 6.91 7.75 -2.55
C ASP A 493 7.76 9.01 -2.38
N ASN A 494 9.04 8.82 -2.07
CA ASN A 494 10.04 9.87 -1.88
C ASN A 494 9.77 10.84 -0.71
N ILE A 495 10.29 10.50 0.46
CA ILE A 495 10.36 11.32 1.67
C ILE A 495 11.60 12.23 1.72
N ALA A 496 12.45 12.25 0.69
CA ALA A 496 13.63 13.12 0.66
C ALA A 496 13.31 14.60 0.92
N PRO A 497 12.19 15.19 0.44
CA PRO A 497 11.85 16.57 0.78
C PRO A 497 11.71 16.82 2.28
N LEU A 498 11.28 15.83 3.07
CA LEU A 498 11.18 15.96 4.52
C LEU A 498 12.56 16.01 5.20
N ARG A 499 13.59 15.39 4.60
CA ARG A 499 14.98 15.39 5.12
C ARG A 499 15.71 16.70 4.89
N GLU A 500 15.29 17.48 3.89
CA GLU A 500 15.86 18.79 3.51
C GLU A 500 14.88 19.96 3.78
N MET A 501 13.79 19.71 4.52
CA MET A 501 12.71 20.69 4.71
C MET A 501 13.18 21.95 5.44
N GLN A 502 14.08 21.82 6.41
CA GLN A 502 14.60 22.96 7.18
C GLN A 502 15.47 23.87 6.29
N GLU A 503 16.29 23.27 5.44
CA GLU A 503 17.13 23.96 4.47
C GLU A 503 16.26 24.69 3.42
N ALA A 504 15.19 24.04 2.94
CA ALA A 504 14.27 24.61 1.97
C ALA A 504 13.50 25.85 2.45
N GLN A 505 13.25 25.98 3.75
CA GLN A 505 12.56 27.16 4.34
C GLN A 505 13.40 28.45 4.25
N SER A 506 14.71 28.35 4.07
CA SER A 506 15.62 29.51 4.12
C SER A 506 15.96 30.09 2.74
N ALA A 507 15.55 29.44 1.64
CA ALA A 507 15.83 29.87 0.27
C ALA A 507 14.57 30.44 -0.41
N SER A 508 14.68 31.30 -1.43
CA SER A 508 13.53 31.73 -2.24
C SER A 508 12.99 30.58 -3.11
N ALA A 509 13.90 29.79 -3.68
CA ALA A 509 13.63 28.53 -4.37
C ALA A 509 14.63 27.46 -3.93
N PHE A 510 14.17 26.21 -3.83
CA PHE A 510 15.01 25.09 -3.39
C PHE A 510 14.75 23.85 -4.24
N LEU A 511 15.80 23.32 -4.87
CA LEU A 511 15.77 22.01 -5.55
C LEU A 511 16.16 20.93 -4.53
N PHE A 512 15.25 20.02 -4.24
CA PHE A 512 15.53 18.88 -3.36
C PHE A 512 16.43 17.88 -4.05
N GLN A 513 17.25 17.16 -3.27
CA GLN A 513 18.08 16.07 -3.77
C GLN A 513 17.18 14.96 -4.35
N PRO A 514 17.25 14.69 -5.67
CA PRO A 514 16.44 13.64 -6.27
C PRO A 514 16.82 12.26 -5.72
N PRO A 515 15.85 11.36 -5.50
CA PRO A 515 16.14 9.97 -5.20
C PRO A 515 16.76 9.27 -6.42
N ARG A 516 17.34 8.10 -6.19
CA ARG A 516 17.92 7.26 -7.25
C ARG A 516 16.81 6.78 -8.19
N ALA A 517 16.80 7.25 -9.43
CA ALA A 517 15.81 6.84 -10.44
C ALA A 517 16.14 5.47 -11.03
N THR A 518 15.12 4.65 -11.33
CA THR A 518 15.30 3.36 -12.00
C THR A 518 14.68 3.39 -13.39
N ARG A 519 15.43 2.98 -14.41
CA ARG A 519 14.91 2.81 -15.77
C ARG A 519 13.94 1.63 -15.81
N VAL A 520 12.66 1.95 -15.78
CA VAL A 520 11.52 1.03 -15.95
C VAL A 520 10.66 1.48 -17.13
N ARG A 521 9.78 0.60 -17.61
CA ARG A 521 8.74 0.97 -18.58
C ARG A 521 7.43 1.21 -17.85
N ASP A 522 6.62 2.08 -18.44
CA ASP A 522 5.32 2.46 -17.91
C ASP A 522 4.34 1.27 -17.90
N ASN A 523 4.32 0.48 -18.97
CA ASN A 523 3.52 -0.74 -19.08
C ASN A 523 4.24 -1.80 -19.93
N MET A 524 4.37 -3.01 -19.40
CA MET A 524 5.00 -4.15 -20.07
C MET A 524 4.00 -5.07 -20.78
N PHE A 525 2.70 -4.86 -20.59
CA PHE A 525 1.67 -5.60 -21.31
C PHE A 525 1.43 -4.98 -22.69
N SER A 526 0.95 -5.79 -23.63
CA SER A 526 0.85 -5.42 -25.04
C SER A 526 -0.58 -5.57 -25.60
N ASP A 527 -1.56 -5.86 -24.75
CA ASP A 527 -2.92 -6.18 -25.15
C ASP A 527 -3.93 -5.43 -24.25
N THR A 528 -5.20 -5.73 -24.46
CA THR A 528 -6.39 -5.20 -23.83
C THR A 528 -6.17 -4.90 -22.33
N PRO A 529 -6.44 -3.64 -21.90
CA PRO A 529 -6.23 -3.22 -20.52
C PRO A 529 -7.24 -3.90 -19.57
N LEU A 530 -6.97 -3.83 -18.26
CA LEU A 530 -8.00 -4.18 -17.28
C LEU A 530 -9.20 -3.24 -17.41
N PRO A 531 -10.44 -3.72 -17.20
CA PRO A 531 -11.60 -2.85 -17.10
C PRO A 531 -11.37 -1.74 -16.06
N PRO A 532 -11.75 -0.47 -16.33
CA PRO A 532 -11.61 0.65 -15.38
C PRO A 532 -12.26 0.42 -14.01
N GLU A 533 -13.24 -0.48 -13.93
CA GLU A 533 -13.97 -0.82 -12.71
C GLU A 533 -13.19 -1.76 -11.79
N GLU A 534 -12.13 -2.41 -12.29
CA GLU A 534 -11.27 -3.27 -11.47
C GLU A 534 -10.42 -2.41 -10.52
N PRO A 535 -10.40 -2.72 -9.22
CA PRO A 535 -9.61 -1.96 -8.25
C PRO A 535 -8.12 -2.12 -8.56
N THR A 536 -7.41 -1.00 -8.59
CA THR A 536 -5.96 -0.98 -8.76
C THR A 536 -5.35 0.11 -7.87
N GLY A 537 -4.12 -0.13 -7.43
CA GLY A 537 -3.25 0.89 -6.84
C GLY A 537 -2.41 1.56 -7.93
N GLU A 538 -1.99 2.79 -7.65
CA GLU A 538 -1.08 3.51 -8.53
C GLU A 538 0.34 2.94 -8.40
N ASN A 539 1.02 2.78 -9.53
CA ASN A 539 2.46 2.54 -9.51
C ASN A 539 3.19 3.83 -9.09
N PRO A 540 4.36 3.73 -8.43
CA PRO A 540 5.24 4.87 -8.29
C PRO A 540 5.65 5.38 -9.70
N PRO A 541 5.88 6.69 -9.88
CA PRO A 541 6.16 7.28 -11.18
C PRO A 541 7.24 6.54 -11.99
N ASP A 542 7.06 6.49 -13.32
CA ASP A 542 7.91 5.81 -14.30
C ASP A 542 9.15 6.64 -14.72
N GLY A 543 9.82 7.26 -13.75
CA GLY A 543 10.97 8.12 -14.02
C GLY A 543 11.66 8.68 -12.76
N ALA A 544 12.45 9.74 -12.94
CA ALA A 544 13.03 10.48 -11.84
C ALA A 544 12.00 11.44 -11.23
N ILE A 545 11.80 11.34 -9.92
CA ILE A 545 10.98 12.27 -9.12
C ILE A 545 11.84 13.49 -8.81
N LEU A 546 11.44 14.66 -9.31
CA LEU A 546 12.15 15.92 -9.16
C LEU A 546 11.26 16.88 -8.37
N ASP A 547 11.57 17.06 -7.10
CA ASP A 547 10.84 17.93 -6.20
C ASP A 547 11.56 19.28 -6.06
N TYR A 548 10.80 20.37 -6.02
CA TYR A 548 11.31 21.70 -5.68
C TYR A 548 10.28 22.52 -4.89
N GLN A 549 10.77 23.44 -4.07
CA GLN A 549 9.96 24.37 -3.29
C GLN A 549 10.17 25.79 -3.81
N LEU A 550 9.08 26.55 -3.96
CA LEU A 550 9.10 27.99 -4.17
C LEU A 550 8.48 28.67 -2.94
N ASN A 551 9.20 29.61 -2.32
CA ASN A 551 8.69 30.38 -1.18
C ASN A 551 8.06 31.73 -1.59
N GLU A 552 8.03 31.99 -2.89
CA GLU A 552 7.31 33.08 -3.56
C GLU A 552 6.85 32.62 -4.95
N ASP A 553 5.90 33.33 -5.56
CA ASP A 553 5.55 33.08 -6.96
C ASP A 553 6.72 33.47 -7.88
N ALA A 554 7.02 32.62 -8.85
CA ALA A 554 8.07 32.84 -9.85
C ALA A 554 7.45 33.27 -11.20
N SER A 555 8.18 34.10 -11.95
CA SER A 555 7.76 34.47 -13.31
C SER A 555 8.08 33.35 -14.32
N LEU A 556 9.23 32.70 -14.15
CA LEU A 556 9.69 31.62 -15.01
C LEU A 556 10.47 30.58 -14.20
N VAL A 557 10.05 29.33 -14.36
CA VAL A 557 10.78 28.15 -13.86
C VAL A 557 11.25 27.33 -15.05
N THR A 558 12.55 27.04 -15.09
CA THR A 558 13.16 26.14 -16.08
C THR A 558 13.82 24.97 -15.36
N LEU A 559 13.55 23.75 -15.82
CA LEU A 559 14.19 22.54 -15.33
C LEU A 559 14.95 21.89 -16.48
N GLU A 560 16.26 21.78 -16.35
CA GLU A 560 17.15 21.16 -17.34
C GLU A 560 17.72 19.87 -16.79
N ILE A 561 17.82 18.87 -17.66
CA ILE A 561 18.52 17.63 -17.38
C ILE A 561 19.78 17.61 -18.22
N LEU A 562 20.91 17.43 -17.57
CA LEU A 562 22.23 17.42 -18.19
C LEU A 562 22.90 16.06 -18.00
N ASP A 563 23.72 15.66 -18.96
CA ASP A 563 24.61 14.51 -18.80
C ASP A 563 25.81 14.85 -17.90
N SER A 564 26.74 13.90 -17.79
CA SER A 564 27.96 14.07 -17.00
C SER A 564 28.96 15.07 -17.59
N ASP A 565 28.85 15.38 -18.89
CA ASP A 565 29.73 16.33 -19.59
C ASP A 565 29.15 17.76 -19.56
N GLY A 566 27.92 17.92 -19.06
CA GLY A 566 27.24 19.21 -18.95
C GLY A 566 26.40 19.57 -20.19
N GLU A 567 26.16 18.62 -21.09
CA GLU A 567 25.29 18.81 -22.25
C GLU A 567 23.83 18.61 -21.86
N VAL A 568 22.96 19.49 -22.37
CA VAL A 568 21.52 19.46 -22.06
C VAL A 568 20.85 18.35 -22.86
N ILE A 569 20.25 17.40 -22.15
CA ILE A 569 19.45 16.30 -22.72
C ILE A 569 18.01 16.75 -22.94
N ARG A 570 17.47 17.53 -22.01
CA ARG A 570 16.06 17.95 -22.01
C ARG A 570 15.85 19.21 -21.20
N THR A 571 14.98 20.08 -21.71
CA THR A 571 14.57 21.31 -21.03
C THR A 571 13.06 21.34 -20.86
N TYR A 572 12.60 21.77 -19.70
CA TYR A 572 11.20 22.01 -19.39
C TYR A 572 11.04 23.44 -18.89
N ARG A 573 9.93 24.11 -19.25
CA ARG A 573 9.65 25.48 -18.81
C ARG A 573 8.21 25.63 -18.35
N SER A 574 7.98 26.45 -17.33
CA SER A 574 6.63 26.75 -16.80
C SER A 574 5.74 27.50 -17.79
N ASP A 575 6.33 28.22 -18.74
CA ASP A 575 5.65 28.96 -19.81
C ASP A 575 5.46 28.15 -21.11
N SER A 576 5.84 26.86 -21.10
CA SER A 576 5.65 26.00 -22.27
C SER A 576 4.16 25.85 -22.58
N PRO A 577 3.74 26.01 -23.84
CA PRO A 577 2.33 25.81 -24.21
C PRO A 577 1.94 24.36 -23.94
N ALA A 578 0.71 24.16 -23.48
CA ALA A 578 0.14 22.83 -23.33
C ALA A 578 0.13 22.11 -24.68
N GLU A 579 0.47 20.82 -24.68
CA GLU A 579 0.24 19.98 -25.84
C GLU A 579 -1.27 19.85 -26.10
N ASN A 580 -1.72 20.35 -27.26
CA ASN A 580 -3.12 20.27 -27.64
C ASN A 580 -3.39 19.00 -28.45
N ILE A 581 -3.92 17.97 -27.78
CA ILE A 581 -4.33 16.71 -28.43
C ILE A 581 -5.79 16.85 -28.89
N ASP A 582 -6.05 16.70 -30.19
CA ASP A 582 -7.41 16.69 -30.74
C ASP A 582 -8.17 15.41 -30.33
N THR A 583 -8.86 15.51 -29.19
CA THR A 583 -9.63 14.41 -28.61
C THR A 583 -10.80 13.94 -29.47
N THR A 584 -11.27 14.74 -30.44
CA THR A 584 -12.38 14.35 -31.34
C THR A 584 -11.97 13.30 -32.37
N THR A 585 -10.66 13.13 -32.57
CA THR A 585 -10.10 12.17 -33.52
C THR A 585 -9.70 10.84 -32.87
N LEU A 586 -9.84 10.72 -31.54
CA LEU A 586 -9.46 9.53 -30.80
C LEU A 586 -10.55 8.45 -30.91
N PRO A 587 -10.20 7.19 -31.23
CA PRO A 587 -11.15 6.09 -31.29
C PRO A 587 -11.50 5.51 -29.91
N HIS A 588 -11.00 6.11 -28.83
CA HIS A 588 -11.15 5.64 -27.46
C HIS A 588 -11.45 6.80 -26.50
N PRO A 589 -12.04 6.52 -25.32
CA PRO A 589 -12.34 7.55 -24.33
C PRO A 589 -11.10 8.30 -23.83
N THR A 590 -11.25 9.58 -23.50
CA THR A 590 -10.14 10.44 -23.04
C THR A 590 -9.70 10.14 -21.61
N TYR A 591 -10.50 9.44 -20.82
CA TYR A 591 -10.15 9.07 -19.44
C TYR A 591 -8.99 8.07 -19.35
N TRP A 592 -8.51 7.51 -20.45
CA TRP A 592 -7.30 6.67 -20.48
C TRP A 592 -6.02 7.50 -20.47
N MET A 593 -6.09 8.75 -20.91
CA MET A 593 -4.91 9.61 -21.12
C MET A 593 -4.26 9.98 -19.78
N ARG A 594 -2.92 9.91 -19.73
CA ARG A 594 -2.13 10.52 -18.66
C ARG A 594 -2.30 12.03 -18.70
N PRO A 595 -2.64 12.70 -17.58
CA PRO A 595 -2.66 14.15 -17.50
C PRO A 595 -1.30 14.76 -17.89
N GLU A 596 -1.35 15.88 -18.61
CA GLU A 596 -0.13 16.64 -18.92
C GLU A 596 0.51 17.18 -17.64
N GLN A 597 1.83 17.04 -17.53
CA GLN A 597 2.62 17.61 -16.44
C GLN A 597 3.14 18.98 -16.84
N LYS A 598 2.95 19.98 -15.98
CA LYS A 598 3.53 21.32 -16.15
C LYS A 598 4.41 21.65 -14.95
N LEU A 599 5.48 22.39 -15.19
CA LEU A 599 6.25 22.99 -14.10
C LEU A 599 5.39 24.06 -13.43
N GLY A 600 5.18 23.92 -12.13
CA GLY A 600 4.51 24.93 -11.33
C GLY A 600 5.43 26.12 -11.04
N ALA A 601 4.87 27.32 -11.09
CA ALA A 601 5.57 28.57 -10.79
C ALA A 601 4.92 29.33 -9.61
N SER A 602 3.90 28.77 -8.98
CA SER A 602 3.28 29.37 -7.79
C SER A 602 4.06 29.04 -6.52
N ILE A 603 3.88 29.83 -5.47
CA ILE A 603 4.38 29.49 -4.13
C ILE A 603 3.90 28.09 -3.69
N GLY A 604 4.80 27.30 -3.09
CA GLY A 604 4.54 25.96 -2.59
C GLY A 604 5.52 24.89 -3.08
N HIS A 605 5.21 23.65 -2.73
CA HIS A 605 5.95 22.45 -3.13
C HIS A 605 5.45 21.95 -4.49
N HIS A 606 6.38 21.61 -5.39
CA HIS A 606 6.10 21.10 -6.73
C HIS A 606 6.85 19.80 -6.98
N ARG A 607 6.16 18.84 -7.62
CA ARG A 607 6.73 17.58 -8.07
C ARG A 607 6.65 17.49 -9.59
N PHE A 608 7.78 17.21 -10.24
CA PHE A 608 7.87 16.98 -11.67
C PHE A 608 8.55 15.64 -11.97
N ILE A 609 8.10 14.92 -13.00
CA ILE A 609 8.65 13.60 -13.34
C ILE A 609 9.40 13.67 -14.67
N TRP A 610 10.70 13.40 -14.65
CA TRP A 610 11.44 13.15 -15.87
C TRP A 610 11.39 11.65 -16.19
N ASN A 611 10.73 11.28 -17.29
CA ASN A 611 10.56 9.89 -17.74
C ASN A 611 11.86 9.22 -18.27
N LEU A 612 13.03 9.78 -17.95
CA LEU A 612 14.36 9.26 -18.32
C LEU A 612 14.60 9.15 -19.83
N ARG A 613 13.93 10.00 -20.60
CA ARG A 613 14.04 10.03 -22.07
C ARG A 613 14.41 11.40 -22.59
N HIS A 614 15.06 11.38 -23.75
CA HIS A 614 15.21 12.55 -24.63
C HIS A 614 13.84 13.10 -25.03
N GLU A 615 13.83 14.29 -25.63
CA GLU A 615 12.61 14.91 -26.12
C GLU A 615 11.84 14.01 -27.09
N PRO A 616 10.50 13.99 -27.02
CA PRO A 616 9.71 13.28 -28.01
C PRO A 616 10.00 13.78 -29.43
N PRO A 617 10.03 12.91 -30.46
CA PRO A 617 10.32 13.34 -31.84
C PRO A 617 9.41 14.47 -32.32
N ARG A 618 10.00 15.62 -32.71
CA ARG A 618 9.23 16.82 -33.08
C ARG A 618 8.34 16.58 -34.29
N GLY A 619 7.11 17.08 -34.24
CA GLY A 619 6.15 16.99 -35.36
C GLY A 619 5.57 15.59 -35.59
N ALA A 620 5.91 14.60 -34.76
CA ALA A 620 5.33 13.27 -34.85
C ALA A 620 3.86 13.27 -34.39
N ARG A 621 3.04 12.46 -35.05
CA ARG A 621 1.63 12.30 -34.67
C ARG A 621 1.52 11.51 -33.35
N ARG A 622 0.79 12.07 -32.38
CA ARG A 622 0.53 11.40 -31.10
C ARG A 622 -0.37 10.18 -31.24
N GLN A 623 -0.03 9.11 -30.51
CA GLN A 623 -0.79 7.86 -30.45
C GLN A 623 -0.70 7.25 -29.05
N PHE A 624 -1.68 6.42 -28.71
CA PHE A 624 -1.75 5.70 -27.44
C PHE A 624 -1.54 4.21 -27.66
N SER A 625 -0.92 3.54 -26.68
CA SER A 625 -0.79 2.08 -26.67
C SER A 625 -2.16 1.42 -26.51
N ILE A 626 -2.33 0.22 -27.08
CA ILE A 626 -3.48 -0.65 -26.80
C ILE A 626 -3.51 -1.06 -25.32
N ALA A 627 -2.35 -1.26 -24.70
CA ALA A 627 -2.20 -1.59 -23.30
C ALA A 627 -2.30 -0.32 -22.45
N ALA A 628 -3.51 0.22 -22.34
CA ALA A 628 -3.79 1.44 -21.62
C ALA A 628 -3.79 1.22 -20.09
N VAL A 629 -3.45 2.27 -19.35
CA VAL A 629 -3.60 2.36 -17.91
C VAL A 629 -4.65 3.43 -17.63
N TYR A 630 -5.64 3.11 -16.78
CA TYR A 630 -6.73 4.03 -16.50
C TYR A 630 -6.18 5.36 -15.97
N LYS A 631 -6.54 6.47 -16.62
CA LYS A 631 -6.05 7.85 -16.34
C LYS A 631 -4.53 8.04 -16.37
N ASN A 632 -3.75 7.10 -16.89
CA ASN A 632 -2.29 7.16 -16.81
C ASN A 632 -1.56 6.66 -18.07
N THR A 633 -2.24 6.54 -19.21
CA THR A 633 -1.63 6.11 -20.48
C THR A 633 -0.84 7.26 -21.13
N PRO A 634 0.49 7.16 -21.27
CA PRO A 634 1.28 8.19 -21.93
C PRO A 634 1.06 8.19 -23.45
N SER A 635 1.23 9.35 -24.09
CA SER A 635 1.17 9.52 -25.54
C SER A 635 2.57 9.36 -26.17
N GLY A 636 2.71 8.43 -27.11
CA GLY A 636 3.91 8.26 -27.94
C GLY A 636 3.84 9.07 -29.25
N PRO A 637 4.88 9.05 -30.10
CA PRO A 637 6.15 8.34 -29.90
C PRO A 637 7.03 9.02 -28.85
N PHE A 638 7.91 8.23 -28.24
CA PHE A 638 8.83 8.68 -27.20
C PHE A 638 10.24 8.89 -27.74
N GLY A 639 11.00 9.78 -27.09
CA GLY A 639 12.44 9.86 -27.31
C GLY A 639 13.15 8.60 -26.77
N PRO A 640 14.38 8.31 -27.22
CA PRO A 640 15.22 7.25 -26.65
C PRO A 640 15.37 7.41 -25.13
N PHE A 641 15.42 6.29 -24.41
CA PHE A 641 15.84 6.31 -23.02
C PHE A 641 17.32 6.67 -22.90
N VAL A 642 17.64 7.41 -21.84
CA VAL A 642 19.04 7.65 -21.45
C VAL A 642 19.67 6.37 -20.88
N LEU A 643 21.00 6.29 -20.92
CA LEU A 643 21.74 5.19 -20.31
C LEU A 643 21.74 5.30 -18.77
N PRO A 644 21.77 4.19 -18.03
CA PRO A 644 22.10 4.24 -16.61
C PRO A 644 23.44 4.95 -16.38
N GLY A 645 23.49 5.88 -15.43
CA GLY A 645 24.64 6.78 -15.24
C GLY A 645 24.37 7.92 -14.26
N GLN A 646 25.30 8.87 -14.23
CA GLN A 646 25.18 10.12 -13.48
C GLN A 646 24.68 11.24 -14.39
N TYR A 647 23.74 12.02 -13.89
CA TYR A 647 23.13 13.16 -14.55
C TYR A 647 23.07 14.33 -13.57
N ILE A 648 22.82 15.52 -14.09
CA ILE A 648 22.64 16.73 -13.30
C ILE A 648 21.25 17.27 -13.58
N VAL A 649 20.52 17.61 -12.53
CA VAL A 649 19.25 18.33 -12.61
C VAL A 649 19.54 19.77 -12.26
N ARG A 650 19.28 20.69 -13.19
CA ARG A 650 19.41 22.13 -12.98
C ARG A 650 18.02 22.76 -12.91
N LEU A 651 17.72 23.39 -11.79
CA LEU A 651 16.54 24.23 -11.61
C LEU A 651 16.95 25.70 -11.72
N THR A 652 16.38 26.42 -12.68
CA THR A 652 16.54 27.88 -12.83
C THR A 652 15.22 28.58 -12.53
N VAL A 653 15.19 29.42 -11.51
CA VAL A 653 14.02 30.23 -11.12
C VAL A 653 14.37 31.69 -11.25
N ASP A 654 13.67 32.42 -12.12
CA ASP A 654 13.87 33.85 -12.37
C ASP A 654 15.36 34.24 -12.57
N GLY A 655 16.11 33.37 -13.27
CA GLY A 655 17.52 33.56 -13.62
C GLY A 655 18.53 33.01 -12.61
N GLN A 656 18.10 32.51 -11.45
CA GLN A 656 18.97 31.86 -10.47
C GLN A 656 18.95 30.35 -10.63
N ALA A 657 20.12 29.76 -10.91
CA ALA A 657 20.27 28.33 -11.13
C ALA A 657 20.80 27.60 -9.89
N THR A 658 20.23 26.42 -9.62
CA THR A 658 20.70 25.45 -8.62
C THR A 658 20.81 24.09 -9.28
N GLU A 659 21.77 23.27 -8.84
CA GLU A 659 22.03 21.96 -9.42
C GLU A 659 22.06 20.87 -8.34
N LYS A 660 21.52 19.70 -8.67
CA LYS A 660 21.63 18.48 -7.86
C LYS A 660 22.02 17.30 -8.75
N ALA A 661 22.83 16.40 -8.22
CA ALA A 661 23.17 15.17 -8.91
C ALA A 661 21.98 14.21 -8.94
N LEU A 662 21.81 13.47 -10.03
CA LEU A 662 20.81 12.43 -10.19
C LEU A 662 21.50 11.15 -10.69
N THR A 663 21.33 10.06 -9.95
CA THR A 663 21.77 8.74 -10.40
C THR A 663 20.60 7.99 -11.04
N VAL A 664 20.80 7.56 -12.29
CA VAL A 664 19.88 6.65 -12.99
C VAL A 664 20.48 5.24 -12.97
N ARG A 665 19.74 4.28 -12.40
CA ARG A 665 20.12 2.87 -12.37
C ARG A 665 19.30 2.04 -13.36
N MET A 666 19.86 0.90 -13.78
CA MET A 666 19.10 -0.11 -14.50
C MET A 666 18.14 -0.85 -13.56
N ASP A 667 16.98 -1.29 -14.06
CA ASP A 667 16.15 -2.29 -13.38
C ASP A 667 17.04 -3.50 -12.98
N PRO A 668 17.19 -3.83 -11.69
CA PRO A 668 18.05 -4.92 -11.22
C PRO A 668 17.68 -6.32 -11.77
N ARG A 669 16.46 -6.48 -12.29
CA ARG A 669 15.99 -7.71 -12.94
C ARG A 669 16.60 -7.89 -14.33
N VAL A 670 16.98 -6.80 -15.00
CA VAL A 670 17.60 -6.83 -16.33
C VAL A 670 19.05 -7.30 -16.22
N LYS A 671 19.41 -8.34 -16.99
CA LYS A 671 20.76 -8.94 -17.00
C LYS A 671 21.59 -8.62 -18.25
N THR A 672 21.05 -7.77 -19.12
CA THR A 672 21.70 -7.32 -20.35
C THR A 672 23.00 -6.59 -20.05
N SER A 673 24.03 -6.84 -20.86
CA SER A 673 25.36 -6.27 -20.64
C SER A 673 25.37 -4.75 -20.86
N THR A 674 26.26 -4.04 -20.17
CA THR A 674 26.46 -2.59 -20.40
C THR A 674 26.84 -2.28 -21.85
N ALA A 675 27.61 -3.17 -22.51
CA ALA A 675 27.98 -3.02 -23.91
C ALA A 675 26.75 -3.08 -24.84
N ASP A 676 25.85 -4.03 -24.61
CA ASP A 676 24.62 -4.15 -25.39
C ASP A 676 23.67 -2.98 -25.16
N LEU A 677 23.56 -2.49 -23.92
CA LEU A 677 22.77 -1.29 -23.61
C LEU A 677 23.34 -0.03 -24.29
N LYS A 678 24.67 0.13 -24.31
CA LYS A 678 25.33 1.20 -25.06
C LYS A 678 25.03 1.08 -26.56
N LYS A 679 25.15 -0.13 -27.11
CA LYS A 679 24.81 -0.36 -28.52
C LYS A 679 23.35 -0.02 -28.82
N GLN A 680 22.43 -0.37 -27.92
CA GLN A 680 21.02 -0.01 -28.05
C GLN A 680 20.81 1.50 -28.07
N SER A 681 21.45 2.22 -27.15
CA SER A 681 21.41 3.69 -27.09
C SER A 681 21.96 4.31 -28.37
N GLU A 682 23.14 3.87 -28.84
CA GLU A 682 23.74 4.32 -30.10
C GLU A 682 22.81 4.14 -31.30
N MET A 683 22.25 2.94 -31.48
CA MET A 683 21.34 2.66 -32.61
C MET A 683 20.04 3.47 -32.50
N SER A 684 19.57 3.72 -31.28
CA SER A 684 18.36 4.51 -31.05
C SER A 684 18.57 5.98 -31.34
N MET A 685 19.74 6.52 -30.97
CA MET A 685 20.12 7.89 -31.30
C MET A 685 20.30 8.08 -32.80
N ARG A 686 20.94 7.14 -33.51
CA ARG A 686 21.00 7.14 -34.98
C ARG A 686 19.61 7.30 -35.62
N CYS A 687 18.64 6.48 -35.22
CA CYS A 687 17.26 6.61 -35.73
C CYS A 687 16.60 7.93 -35.33
N TYR A 688 16.84 8.40 -34.09
CA TYR A 688 16.27 9.64 -33.57
C TYR A 688 16.80 10.87 -34.31
N ASP A 689 18.11 10.92 -34.56
CA ASP A 689 18.78 12.01 -35.26
C ASP A 689 18.37 12.02 -36.74
N ALA A 690 18.37 10.86 -37.39
CA ALA A 690 17.88 10.68 -38.75
C ALA A 690 16.43 11.15 -38.95
N TYR A 691 15.56 10.85 -37.97
CA TYR A 691 14.19 11.36 -37.97
C TYR A 691 14.14 12.90 -37.94
N HIS A 692 14.99 13.53 -37.12
CA HIS A 692 15.03 14.99 -36.99
C HIS A 692 15.61 15.67 -38.23
N GLU A 693 16.60 15.06 -38.90
CA GLU A 693 17.08 15.53 -40.19
C GLU A 693 15.95 15.56 -41.24
N LEU A 694 15.18 14.48 -41.32
CA LEU A 694 13.99 14.41 -42.19
C LEU A 694 12.92 15.42 -41.77
N GLN A 695 12.74 15.63 -40.46
CA GLN A 695 11.78 16.61 -39.96
C GLN A 695 12.16 18.04 -40.37
N THR A 696 13.45 18.40 -40.34
CA THR A 696 13.92 19.68 -40.87
C THR A 696 13.64 19.83 -42.37
N ILE A 697 13.87 18.78 -43.17
CA ILE A 697 13.53 18.80 -44.60
C ILE A 697 12.02 19.00 -44.79
N ARG A 698 11.19 18.26 -44.05
CA ARG A 698 9.73 18.37 -44.13
C ARG A 698 9.24 19.76 -43.77
N GLU A 699 9.74 20.34 -42.68
CA GLU A 699 9.40 21.70 -42.24
C GLU A 699 9.81 22.74 -43.29
N ALA A 700 10.98 22.59 -43.90
CA ALA A 700 11.43 23.46 -44.99
C ALA A 700 10.49 23.37 -46.21
N ILE A 701 10.02 22.18 -46.56
CA ILE A 701 9.05 21.99 -47.65
C ILE A 701 7.69 22.59 -47.29
N ASP A 702 7.19 22.35 -46.07
CA ASP A 702 5.88 22.82 -45.61
C ASP A 702 5.80 24.36 -45.53
N GLN A 703 6.94 25.04 -45.38
CA GLN A 703 7.06 26.50 -45.42
C GLN A 703 7.13 27.09 -46.85
N MET A 704 7.29 26.27 -47.89
CA MET A 704 7.36 26.75 -49.28
C MET A 704 5.97 27.10 -49.83
N SER A 705 5.74 28.37 -50.18
CA SER A 705 4.47 28.83 -50.76
C SER A 705 4.16 28.23 -52.14
N ASN A 706 5.19 27.92 -52.94
CA ASN A 706 5.06 27.39 -54.31
C ASN A 706 5.93 26.14 -54.56
N ALA A 707 5.88 25.15 -53.66
CA ALA A 707 6.60 23.88 -53.86
C ALA A 707 6.20 23.18 -55.17
N SER A 708 7.18 22.76 -55.97
CA SER A 708 6.97 21.99 -57.20
C SER A 708 6.27 20.65 -56.91
N ASN A 709 5.63 20.04 -57.92
CA ASN A 709 5.03 18.72 -57.75
C ASN A 709 6.07 17.66 -57.34
N ALA A 710 7.32 17.79 -57.80
CA ALA A 710 8.42 16.90 -57.40
C ALA A 710 8.77 17.06 -55.91
N ILE A 711 8.82 18.29 -55.38
CA ILE A 711 9.05 18.56 -53.96
C ILE A 711 7.90 18.03 -53.10
N LYS A 712 6.64 18.25 -53.52
CA LYS A 712 5.46 17.72 -52.84
C LYS A 712 5.45 16.18 -52.83
N ALA A 713 5.85 15.56 -53.94
CA ALA A 713 6.00 14.11 -54.03
C ALA A 713 7.10 13.58 -53.10
N LEU A 714 8.26 14.27 -53.02
CA LEU A 714 9.34 13.92 -52.09
C LEU A 714 8.91 14.01 -50.62
N ARG A 715 8.18 15.07 -50.25
CA ARG A 715 7.64 15.25 -48.89
C ARG A 715 6.72 14.10 -48.47
N GLY A 716 5.84 13.67 -49.38
CA GLY A 716 4.85 12.61 -49.13
C GLY A 716 3.68 13.06 -48.25
N ASN A 717 2.57 12.34 -48.31
CA ASN A 717 1.31 12.77 -47.66
C ASN A 717 1.21 12.41 -46.17
N GLY A 718 2.28 11.93 -45.54
CA GLY A 718 2.21 11.41 -44.16
C GLY A 718 1.53 10.05 -44.02
N ALA A 719 1.05 9.47 -45.13
CA ALA A 719 0.57 8.10 -45.19
C ALA A 719 1.70 7.21 -45.75
N PRO A 720 2.00 6.08 -45.11
CA PRO A 720 2.91 5.12 -45.70
C PRO A 720 2.38 4.62 -47.05
N GLY A 721 3.26 4.51 -48.07
CA GLY A 721 2.87 4.15 -49.44
C GLY A 721 2.19 2.77 -49.59
N ASN A 722 2.27 1.90 -48.59
CA ASN A 722 1.61 0.59 -48.59
C ASN A 722 1.24 0.13 -47.16
N PRO A 723 0.02 0.40 -46.67
CA PRO A 723 -0.36 0.09 -45.30
C PRO A 723 -0.50 -1.42 -45.10
N ASP A 724 0.59 -2.08 -44.69
CA ASP A 724 0.48 -3.39 -44.07
C ASP A 724 -0.27 -3.21 -42.74
N THR A 725 -1.42 -3.85 -42.61
CA THR A 725 -2.32 -3.67 -41.47
C THR A 725 -1.82 -4.34 -40.19
N MET A 726 -0.87 -5.28 -40.28
CA MET A 726 -0.27 -5.92 -39.10
C MET A 726 1.05 -5.28 -38.66
N TYR A 727 1.86 -4.78 -39.61
CA TYR A 727 3.22 -4.31 -39.30
C TYR A 727 3.50 -2.85 -39.68
N GLY A 728 2.53 -2.16 -40.28
CA GLY A 728 2.76 -0.86 -40.94
C GLY A 728 3.59 -1.00 -42.21
N SER A 729 3.71 0.05 -43.02
CA SER A 729 4.56 0.04 -44.23
C SER A 729 6.05 0.15 -43.90
N ILE A 730 6.54 -0.81 -43.14
CA ILE A 730 7.94 -0.92 -42.70
C ILE A 730 8.81 -1.61 -43.75
N ARG A 731 8.27 -1.85 -44.96
CA ARG A 731 9.01 -2.46 -46.06
C ARG A 731 10.00 -1.46 -46.64
N GLU A 732 11.17 -1.94 -47.00
CA GLU A 732 12.12 -1.20 -47.83
C GLU A 732 11.41 -0.67 -49.09
N SER A 733 11.67 0.58 -49.44
CA SER A 733 11.15 1.20 -50.66
C SER A 733 12.34 1.57 -51.53
N PRO A 734 12.24 1.41 -52.87
CA PRO A 734 13.26 1.94 -53.76
C PRO A 734 13.55 3.42 -53.46
N ILE A 735 14.83 3.81 -53.45
CA ILE A 735 15.27 5.16 -53.05
C ILE A 735 14.55 6.28 -53.84
N ASP A 736 14.20 6.03 -55.10
CA ASP A 736 13.47 6.96 -55.97
C ASP A 736 11.98 7.10 -55.59
N GLN A 737 11.42 6.10 -54.91
CA GLN A 737 10.03 6.07 -54.43
C GLN A 737 9.90 6.43 -52.94
N GLU A 738 11.00 6.47 -52.20
CA GLU A 738 11.00 6.83 -50.79
C GLU A 738 10.58 8.29 -50.59
N THR A 739 9.83 8.57 -49.51
CA THR A 739 9.38 9.93 -49.17
C THR A 739 9.88 10.32 -47.79
N VAL A 740 9.99 11.63 -47.53
CA VAL A 740 10.41 12.16 -46.23
C VAL A 740 9.50 11.61 -45.12
N ALA A 741 8.18 11.75 -45.29
CA ALA A 741 7.23 11.27 -44.28
C ALA A 741 7.18 9.74 -44.15
N GLY A 742 7.37 9.00 -45.26
CA GLY A 742 7.46 7.54 -45.26
C GLY A 742 8.67 7.04 -44.47
N LEU A 743 9.84 7.62 -44.73
CA LEU A 743 11.08 7.27 -44.05
C LEU A 743 11.07 7.66 -42.57
N GLN A 744 10.47 8.81 -42.23
CA GLN A 744 10.23 9.20 -40.83
C GLN A 744 9.45 8.12 -40.06
N HIS A 745 8.38 7.57 -40.65
CA HIS A 745 7.60 6.51 -40.01
C HIS A 745 8.41 5.22 -39.83
N LYS A 746 9.29 4.88 -40.77
CA LYS A 746 10.17 3.70 -40.67
C LYS A 746 11.20 3.88 -39.54
N PHE A 747 11.82 5.06 -39.43
CA PHE A 747 12.73 5.35 -38.31
C PHE A 747 12.02 5.30 -36.95
N LEU A 748 10.82 5.87 -36.83
CA LEU A 748 10.04 5.75 -35.59
C LEU A 748 9.68 4.31 -35.25
N PHE A 749 9.37 3.48 -36.25
CA PHE A 749 9.10 2.06 -36.04
C PHE A 749 10.34 1.31 -35.54
N VAL A 750 11.49 1.48 -36.21
CA VAL A 750 12.74 0.83 -35.78
C VAL A 750 13.18 1.35 -34.41
N LEU A 751 12.99 2.63 -34.12
CA LEU A 751 13.23 3.19 -32.79
C LEU A 751 12.36 2.51 -31.73
N ASN A 752 11.07 2.27 -32.00
CA ASN A 752 10.20 1.53 -31.07
C ASN A 752 10.67 0.07 -30.88
N LEU A 753 11.17 -0.60 -31.93
CA LEU A 753 11.76 -1.95 -31.78
C LEU A 753 13.00 -1.92 -30.89
N LEU A 754 13.91 -0.98 -31.14
CA LEU A 754 15.13 -0.81 -30.36
C LEU A 754 14.82 -0.51 -28.89
N GLN A 755 13.80 0.31 -28.63
CA GLN A 755 13.39 0.71 -27.29
C GLN A 755 12.37 -0.24 -26.63
N GLY A 756 11.95 -1.32 -27.31
CA GLY A 756 10.90 -2.22 -26.83
C GLY A 756 11.28 -2.99 -25.55
N ALA A 757 12.54 -3.38 -25.41
CA ALA A 757 13.05 -4.09 -24.23
C ALA A 757 14.50 -3.70 -23.95
N ASP A 758 14.95 -3.78 -22.70
CA ASP A 758 16.36 -3.57 -22.34
C ASP A 758 17.12 -4.89 -22.53
N ALA A 759 17.31 -5.29 -23.79
CA ALA A 759 17.85 -6.58 -24.21
C ALA A 759 18.88 -6.41 -25.35
N THR A 760 19.69 -7.43 -25.58
CA THR A 760 20.61 -7.47 -26.75
C THR A 760 19.81 -7.31 -28.04
N ILE A 761 20.25 -6.37 -28.89
CA ILE A 761 19.54 -6.02 -30.12
C ILE A 761 19.63 -7.19 -31.13
N PRO A 762 18.51 -7.60 -31.75
CA PRO A 762 18.55 -8.55 -32.86
C PRO A 762 19.37 -8.01 -34.04
N LYS A 763 20.14 -8.88 -34.69
CA LYS A 763 20.98 -8.50 -35.84
C LYS A 763 20.19 -7.80 -36.95
N GLN A 764 18.99 -8.31 -37.24
CA GLN A 764 18.11 -7.78 -38.27
C GLN A 764 17.63 -6.36 -37.95
N THR A 765 17.51 -6.01 -36.67
CA THR A 765 17.16 -4.65 -36.25
C THR A 765 18.33 -3.70 -36.48
N ILE A 766 19.57 -4.14 -36.25
CA ILE A 766 20.77 -3.35 -36.57
C ILE A 766 20.87 -3.14 -38.10
N GLU A 767 20.72 -4.21 -38.89
CA GLU A 767 20.70 -4.14 -40.35
C GLU A 767 19.62 -3.19 -40.87
N ALA A 768 18.44 -3.17 -40.24
CA ALA A 768 17.38 -2.22 -40.58
C ALA A 768 17.77 -0.76 -40.34
N VAL A 769 18.55 -0.44 -39.30
CA VAL A 769 19.05 0.93 -39.08
C VAL A 769 19.96 1.33 -40.24
N ASP A 770 20.91 0.46 -40.60
CA ASP A 770 21.87 0.74 -41.67
C ASP A 770 21.17 0.95 -43.02
N ILE A 771 20.19 0.10 -43.37
CA ILE A 771 19.38 0.24 -44.59
C ILE A 771 18.62 1.57 -44.63
N LEU A 772 18.04 2.00 -43.50
CA LEU A 772 17.28 3.25 -43.46
C LEU A 772 18.17 4.50 -43.53
N GLU A 773 19.40 4.43 -43.02
CA GLU A 773 20.38 5.52 -43.19
C GLU A 773 20.85 5.65 -44.64
N ASP A 774 21.07 4.55 -45.35
CA ASP A 774 21.35 4.58 -46.80
C ASP A 774 20.19 5.26 -47.56
N ALA A 775 18.94 4.98 -47.17
CA ALA A 775 17.76 5.64 -47.73
C ALA A 775 17.68 7.13 -47.36
N LEU A 776 18.12 7.53 -46.16
CA LEU A 776 18.19 8.93 -45.74
C LEU A 776 19.13 9.73 -46.64
N ASP A 777 20.32 9.20 -46.91
CA ASP A 777 21.29 9.85 -47.81
C ASP A 777 20.72 10.02 -49.23
N GLY A 778 20.00 9.01 -49.72
CA GLY A 778 19.28 9.10 -50.99
C GLY A 778 18.19 10.19 -51.01
N VAL A 779 17.40 10.30 -49.94
CA VAL A 779 16.38 11.34 -49.79
C VAL A 779 17.01 12.74 -49.69
N LYS A 780 18.11 12.88 -48.94
CA LYS A 780 18.86 14.15 -48.81
C LYS A 780 19.44 14.60 -50.15
N SER A 781 20.05 13.69 -50.92
CA SER A 781 20.57 13.99 -52.26
C SER A 781 19.46 14.45 -53.22
N ARG A 782 18.29 13.80 -53.18
CA ARG A 782 17.11 14.21 -53.96
C ARG A 782 16.59 15.58 -53.52
N TRP A 783 16.55 15.84 -52.22
CA TRP A 783 16.18 17.14 -51.68
C TRP A 783 17.12 18.25 -52.16
N ASP A 784 18.43 18.02 -52.06
CA ASP A 784 19.46 18.98 -52.47
C ASP A 784 19.43 19.28 -53.98
N THR A 785 18.95 18.33 -54.79
CA THR A 785 18.77 18.52 -56.24
C THR A 785 17.51 19.30 -56.58
N LEU A 786 16.48 19.23 -55.74
CA LEU A 786 15.16 19.83 -55.99
C LEU A 786 14.98 21.22 -55.40
N LYS A 787 15.71 21.56 -54.32
CA LYS A 787 15.74 22.89 -53.69
C LYS A 787 16.51 23.89 -54.55
#